data_AF-A0A6I6FD49-F1
#
_entry.id   AF-A0A6I6FD49-F1
#
_cell.length_a   1.000
_cell.length_b   1.000
_cell.length_c   1.000
_cell.angle_alpha   90.00
_cell.angle_beta   90.00
_cell.angle_gamma   90.00
#
_symmetry.space_group_name_H-M   'P 1'
#
loop_
_entity.id
_entity.type
_entity.pdbx_description
1 polymer ?
#
loop_
_entity_poly.entity_id
_entity_poly.type
_entity_poly.pdbx_seq_one_letter_code
_entity_poly.pdbx_strand_id
1 'polypeptide(L)'
;MSHYYVARHTAVACTDQGAPVVRTAARTTPHLPHRSRTVSQRSPGSSLRRPRRRSLLAAAVVTATLLGAAAHSAPGAGASEAERPRAVAAAGHDPRDEVERLATAPASAPRPAPAPGGRTLVRTPGPQTAKPAGPATSARAAAGCTLDDVTRLDPERFADFLADPAVTADGCLRDLIWTWDARLAPVMSDAHVQAVSRRTSALAPIHDGRNGSHLLEMLTYLHAVAYHDFSRGEIDVTDPPTTEAMRRAIHAFGTARRSFDVTRTNAESLREALYAGSAPGLRHSQLDLIRKVLATMDRYHNTTYKDPSWGGAALAALSVNYLGVYPGNKDTAFHTLVARNTAYRDAFRKFAGYTHLKGTPNEWVVRDALGEYGRFGQIAALNPTLVPDLGALLAPVVRDFGHGSAPWAKLASWLNFYEACKPYAVCKEDIEQRIFPHRYGYDKGGIKVRTGLGRPTVDQLYYASKQVQAQFHRVLGTREPLAGDTNTSLNIVLYASRADYENYHPLLTGMDTDNGGIYIERGATFYTYQRRVPQDSSLTLEELFRHEYTHYLNGRFAVPGYFGEGPWYENDRTTAMDEGTAEFFDGATRDDGIAVRKSLVKSIIADTAAGGPRMSVDQLLHATYAGDGFRFYSYAGTFFTYLWHQRPAQLREMYRHLRAGDPAAFDAWRDRLGRDASVQREYDAFLDAQIAKVDELFVPDTVYTPNDRLRDTTAEAVRASFAAATGVLPSCTDNGDPGMRRFLCTGRITARLTDAGSADRVFQDMSGTVDRFLLDRAAGASTNLADMNCSFGEVEIWSDRRAGTSDYLCEGPLRS
;
A
#
# COMPACT_ATOMS: atom_id res chain seq x y z
N MET A 1 13.37 -13.76 4.50
CA MET A 1 13.02 -15.08 5.06
C MET A 1 11.57 -15.05 5.55
N SER A 2 10.64 -15.49 4.72
CA SER A 2 9.22 -15.62 5.08
C SER A 2 8.84 -17.09 4.99
N HIS A 3 8.60 -17.74 6.13
CA HIS A 3 8.11 -19.12 6.18
C HIS A 3 6.63 -19.12 6.56
N TYR A 4 5.76 -19.37 5.58
CA TYR A 4 4.37 -19.73 5.84
C TYR A 4 4.30 -21.14 6.42
N TYR A 5 3.91 -21.27 7.69
CA TYR A 5 3.70 -22.58 8.32
C TYR A 5 2.22 -22.98 8.24
N VAL A 6 1.94 -24.05 7.49
CA VAL A 6 0.59 -24.62 7.35
C VAL A 6 0.24 -25.47 8.56
N ALA A 7 -0.52 -24.90 9.50
CA ALA A 7 -1.06 -25.64 10.65
C ALA A 7 -2.23 -26.54 10.22
N ARG A 8 -1.98 -27.84 10.04
CA ARG A 8 -3.06 -28.84 9.89
C ARG A 8 -3.86 -28.93 11.19
N HIS A 9 -5.19 -29.07 11.09
CA HIS A 9 -6.05 -29.43 12.22
C HIS A 9 -6.76 -30.75 11.92
N THR A 10 -6.44 -31.77 12.71
CA THR A 10 -7.13 -33.07 12.70
C THR A 10 -8.40 -32.99 13.54
N ALA A 11 -9.57 -33.01 12.89
CA ALA A 11 -10.83 -33.14 13.60
C ALA A 11 -11.01 -34.58 14.11
N VAL A 12 -11.31 -34.73 15.39
CA VAL A 12 -11.75 -36.00 16.00
C VAL A 12 -13.27 -35.97 16.09
N ALA A 13 -13.93 -37.02 15.62
CA ALA A 13 -15.38 -37.12 15.64
C ALA A 13 -15.89 -37.72 16.96
N CYS A 14 -17.00 -37.16 17.47
CA CYS A 14 -17.89 -37.82 18.42
C CYS A 14 -19.30 -37.84 17.82
N THR A 15 -20.00 -38.97 17.96
CA THR A 15 -21.34 -39.21 17.40
C THR A 15 -22.43 -39.16 18.48
N ASP A 16 -23.69 -39.30 18.03
CA ASP A 16 -24.85 -39.77 18.79
C ASP A 16 -25.50 -38.80 19.81
N GLN A 17 -26.83 -38.86 20.04
CA GLN A 17 -27.97 -39.21 19.16
C GLN A 17 -29.27 -38.73 19.85
N GLY A 18 -30.39 -38.69 19.12
CA GLY A 18 -31.73 -38.77 19.71
C GLY A 18 -32.59 -37.49 19.73
N ALA A 19 -33.75 -37.58 19.08
CA ALA A 19 -34.95 -36.77 19.34
C ALA A 19 -36.08 -37.74 19.81
N PRO A 20 -37.23 -37.27 20.36
CA PRO A 20 -38.31 -36.83 19.46
C PRO A 20 -39.30 -35.74 19.96
N VAL A 21 -39.76 -34.96 18.99
CA VAL A 21 -41.11 -34.39 18.76
C VAL A 21 -42.23 -34.63 19.80
N VAL A 22 -42.92 -33.55 20.21
CA VAL A 22 -44.39 -33.49 20.41
C VAL A 22 -44.96 -32.20 19.77
N ARG A 23 -46.20 -32.23 19.27
CA ARG A 23 -46.95 -31.09 18.69
C ARG A 23 -48.15 -30.69 19.56
N THR A 24 -48.52 -29.40 19.56
CA THR A 24 -49.93 -28.94 19.66
C THR A 24 -50.13 -27.54 19.08
N ALA A 25 -51.39 -27.19 18.78
CA ALA A 25 -51.87 -25.87 18.34
C ALA A 25 -53.10 -25.48 19.21
N ALA A 26 -53.90 -24.41 19.03
CA ALA A 26 -54.03 -23.39 17.98
C ALA A 26 -54.85 -22.16 18.49
N ARG A 27 -54.86 -21.04 17.73
CA ARG A 27 -55.87 -19.92 17.79
C ARG A 27 -55.85 -19.09 19.11
N THR A 28 -56.47 -17.91 19.25
CA THR A 28 -57.46 -17.16 18.42
C THR A 28 -57.30 -15.63 18.56
N THR A 29 -57.71 -14.85 17.55
CA THR A 29 -58.05 -13.40 17.58
C THR A 29 -59.49 -13.19 18.16
N PRO A 30 -60.09 -11.98 18.37
CA PRO A 30 -59.85 -10.66 17.71
C PRO A 30 -60.09 -9.36 18.56
N HIS A 31 -60.24 -8.23 17.85
CA HIS A 31 -60.92 -6.94 18.16
C HIS A 31 -60.13 -5.63 18.43
N LEU A 32 -60.29 -4.71 17.47
CA LEU A 32 -60.31 -3.23 17.53
C LEU A 32 -61.73 -2.75 18.01
N PRO A 33 -62.02 -1.45 18.33
CA PRO A 33 -61.47 -0.23 17.69
C PRO A 33 -61.43 1.10 18.52
N HIS A 34 -61.29 2.24 17.81
CA HIS A 34 -61.75 3.63 18.15
C HIS A 34 -60.89 4.48 19.14
N ARG A 35 -60.83 5.83 19.07
CA ARG A 35 -61.12 6.82 17.98
C ARG A 35 -60.59 8.24 18.35
N SER A 36 -59.91 8.93 17.43
CA SER A 36 -59.96 10.41 17.24
C SER A 36 -59.45 11.34 18.39
N ARG A 37 -59.34 12.70 18.31
CA ARG A 37 -59.77 13.71 17.31
C ARG A 37 -58.99 15.06 17.39
N THR A 38 -58.55 15.63 16.25
CA THR A 38 -58.55 17.08 15.82
C THR A 38 -57.80 18.21 16.60
N VAL A 39 -56.90 19.00 15.94
CA VAL A 39 -57.08 20.40 15.39
C VAL A 39 -56.59 21.51 16.38
N SER A 40 -56.03 22.68 16.03
CA SER A 40 -56.11 23.55 14.82
C SER A 40 -54.84 24.39 14.51
N GLN A 41 -54.69 24.81 13.24
CA GLN A 41 -54.43 26.17 12.66
C GLN A 41 -53.62 27.25 13.46
N ARG A 42 -52.94 28.25 12.84
CA ARG A 42 -53.07 28.88 11.50
C ARG A 42 -51.81 29.68 11.09
N SER A 43 -51.61 29.91 9.79
CA SER A 43 -50.65 30.89 9.17
C SER A 43 -51.22 32.34 9.18
N PRO A 44 -50.57 33.44 8.67
CA PRO A 44 -49.85 33.55 7.37
C PRO A 44 -48.63 34.52 7.28
N GLY A 45 -48.02 34.62 6.10
CA GLY A 45 -47.01 35.62 5.69
C GLY A 45 -46.53 35.38 4.25
N SER A 46 -46.23 36.41 3.45
CA SER A 46 -46.09 36.26 1.97
C SER A 46 -45.08 37.21 1.30
N SER A 47 -44.91 37.06 -0.03
CA SER A 47 -44.15 37.91 -0.98
C SER A 47 -42.61 37.71 -1.08
N LEU A 48 -41.89 38.11 -2.14
CA LEU A 48 -42.03 37.96 -3.62
C LEU A 48 -40.74 38.46 -4.34
N ARG A 49 -40.34 37.81 -5.45
CA ARG A 49 -39.56 38.33 -6.62
C ARG A 49 -38.09 38.88 -6.48
N ARG A 50 -37.26 38.36 -7.41
CA ARG A 50 -36.02 38.95 -8.04
C ARG A 50 -36.33 40.27 -8.80
N PRO A 51 -35.37 41.16 -9.26
CA PRO A 51 -34.14 40.78 -10.01
C PRO A 51 -32.89 41.72 -10.13
N ARG A 52 -31.79 41.14 -10.65
CA ARG A 52 -30.75 41.66 -11.60
C ARG A 52 -30.18 43.11 -11.54
N ARG A 53 -28.83 43.20 -11.51
CA ARG A 53 -27.89 43.87 -12.48
C ARG A 53 -26.46 43.32 -12.17
N ARG A 54 -25.46 43.05 -13.05
CA ARG A 54 -24.98 43.46 -14.40
C ARG A 54 -24.10 44.73 -14.50
N SER A 55 -22.77 44.52 -14.49
CA SER A 55 -21.71 44.94 -15.45
C SER A 55 -20.46 44.05 -15.18
N LEU A 56 -19.45 43.74 -16.02
CA LEU A 56 -18.97 44.12 -17.38
C LEU A 56 -17.97 45.28 -17.54
N LEU A 57 -17.01 45.06 -18.47
CA LEU A 57 -15.93 45.93 -19.01
C LEU A 57 -14.73 46.19 -18.06
N ALA A 58 -13.47 46.31 -18.53
CA ALA A 58 -12.83 45.92 -19.80
C ALA A 58 -11.29 45.87 -19.62
N ALA A 59 -10.54 45.31 -20.59
CA ALA A 59 -9.07 45.26 -20.59
C ALA A 59 -8.45 46.22 -21.61
N ALA A 60 -7.22 46.68 -21.35
CA ALA A 60 -6.33 47.31 -22.33
C ALA A 60 -4.85 47.13 -21.92
N VAL A 61 -3.97 47.01 -22.90
CA VAL A 61 -2.50 46.90 -22.78
C VAL A 61 -1.88 47.91 -23.75
N VAL A 62 -0.74 48.51 -23.41
CA VAL A 62 0.33 48.89 -24.38
C VAL A 62 1.62 49.27 -23.65
N THR A 63 2.75 49.10 -24.33
CA THR A 63 4.12 49.26 -23.83
C THR A 63 4.75 50.61 -24.20
N ALA A 64 5.82 50.99 -23.51
CA ALA A 64 6.84 51.93 -24.00
C ALA A 64 8.21 51.63 -23.37
N THR A 65 9.29 51.80 -24.14
CA THR A 65 10.69 51.63 -23.72
C THR A 65 11.46 52.95 -23.90
N LEU A 66 12.63 53.09 -23.26
CA LEU A 66 13.70 54.01 -23.70
C LEU A 66 15.05 53.65 -23.02
N LEU A 67 16.17 54.15 -23.56
CA LEU A 67 17.54 53.80 -23.16
C LEU A 67 18.32 55.01 -22.58
N GLY A 68 19.40 54.75 -21.83
CA GLY A 68 20.38 55.75 -21.40
C GLY A 68 21.57 55.15 -20.65
N ALA A 69 22.76 55.74 -20.76
CA ALA A 69 24.02 55.28 -20.16
C ALA A 69 24.99 56.49 -20.00
N ALA A 70 26.13 56.44 -19.32
CA ALA A 70 26.88 55.34 -18.69
C ALA A 70 27.44 55.84 -17.31
N ALA A 71 28.64 55.56 -16.74
CA ALA A 71 29.86 54.81 -17.10
C ALA A 71 30.74 54.58 -15.83
N HIS A 72 31.91 53.95 -16.02
CA HIS A 72 33.12 53.96 -15.18
C HIS A 72 33.28 53.06 -13.93
N SER A 73 34.19 52.09 -14.11
CA SER A 73 35.18 51.54 -13.16
C SER A 73 34.77 50.66 -11.96
N ALA A 74 35.35 49.46 -11.99
CA ALA A 74 35.38 48.35 -11.02
C ALA A 74 36.23 48.67 -9.74
N PRO A 75 36.40 47.77 -8.74
CA PRO A 75 36.03 46.34 -8.72
C PRO A 75 35.33 45.79 -7.45
N GLY A 76 34.77 44.57 -7.57
CA GLY A 76 34.25 43.79 -6.45
C GLY A 76 33.57 42.50 -6.91
N ALA A 77 34.27 41.36 -6.88
CA ALA A 77 33.75 40.08 -7.35
C ALA A 77 32.84 39.41 -6.28
N GLY A 78 31.58 39.84 -6.21
CA GLY A 78 30.52 39.15 -5.47
C GLY A 78 29.81 38.13 -6.36
N ALA A 79 30.22 36.86 -6.29
CA ALA A 79 29.49 35.78 -6.95
C ALA A 79 28.20 35.47 -6.17
N SER A 80 27.05 35.90 -6.68
CA SER A 80 25.76 35.36 -6.22
C SER A 80 25.66 33.90 -6.62
N GLU A 81 25.49 32.98 -5.66
CA GLU A 81 25.19 31.59 -5.97
C GLU A 81 23.90 31.50 -6.78
N ALA A 82 24.00 31.13 -8.05
CA ALA A 82 22.85 30.68 -8.81
C ALA A 82 22.31 29.42 -8.12
N GLU A 83 21.02 29.44 -7.76
CA GLU A 83 20.39 28.41 -6.94
C GLU A 83 20.52 27.03 -7.63
N ARG A 84 21.46 26.21 -7.15
CA ARG A 84 21.71 24.88 -7.70
C ARG A 84 20.43 24.06 -7.56
N PRO A 85 19.95 23.37 -8.61
CA PRO A 85 18.82 22.47 -8.48
C PRO A 85 19.16 21.45 -7.39
N ARG A 86 18.29 21.35 -6.38
CA ARG A 86 18.46 20.38 -5.29
C ARG A 86 18.63 18.99 -5.90
N ALA A 87 19.73 18.32 -5.57
CA ALA A 87 19.92 16.94 -5.93
C ALA A 87 18.72 16.13 -5.42
N VAL A 88 18.00 15.50 -6.36
CA VAL A 88 16.95 14.54 -6.01
C VAL A 88 17.65 13.41 -5.27
N ALA A 89 17.30 13.22 -3.99
CA ALA A 89 17.81 12.09 -3.22
C ALA A 89 17.41 10.80 -3.95
N ALA A 90 18.32 9.83 -4.04
CA ALA A 90 18.05 8.57 -4.73
C ALA A 90 16.77 7.95 -4.16
N ALA A 91 15.74 7.86 -5.00
CA ALA A 91 14.45 7.38 -4.59
C ALA A 91 14.56 5.87 -4.32
N GLY A 92 14.61 5.52 -3.03
CA GLY A 92 14.22 4.18 -2.62
C GLY A 92 12.79 3.94 -3.06
N HIS A 93 12.55 2.77 -3.64
CA HIS A 93 11.26 2.25 -4.03
C HIS A 93 10.17 2.51 -2.96
N ASP A 94 9.05 3.13 -3.36
CA ASP A 94 7.89 3.42 -2.52
C ASP A 94 6.77 2.42 -2.85
N PRO A 95 6.42 1.48 -1.95
CA PRO A 95 5.40 0.45 -2.21
C PRO A 95 4.02 0.99 -2.65
N ARG A 96 3.75 2.27 -2.41
CA ARG A 96 2.49 2.96 -2.77
C ARG A 96 2.30 3.19 -4.28
N ASP A 97 3.38 3.01 -5.05
CA ASP A 97 3.38 3.03 -6.50
C ASP A 97 3.23 1.63 -7.11
N GLU A 98 3.28 0.58 -6.29
CA GLU A 98 3.04 -0.81 -6.70
C GLU A 98 1.60 -1.24 -6.34
N VAL A 99 1.17 -2.41 -6.80
CA VAL A 99 -0.07 -3.05 -6.31
C VAL A 99 0.18 -4.50 -5.93
N GLU A 100 -0.71 -5.05 -5.11
CA GLU A 100 -0.76 -6.47 -4.78
C GLU A 100 -1.85 -7.20 -5.58
N ARG A 101 -1.68 -8.50 -5.79
CA ARG A 101 -2.76 -9.38 -6.27
C ARG A 101 -2.84 -10.63 -5.42
N LEU A 102 -4.05 -11.12 -5.15
CA LEU A 102 -4.28 -12.33 -4.36
C LEU A 102 -5.36 -13.25 -4.95
N ALA A 103 -5.17 -14.55 -4.72
CA ALA A 103 -6.15 -15.61 -4.98
C ALA A 103 -7.51 -15.31 -4.35
N THR A 104 -7.47 -15.10 -3.04
CA THR A 104 -8.61 -14.95 -2.14
C THR A 104 -8.29 -13.84 -1.15
N ALA A 105 -9.27 -13.00 -0.81
CA ALA A 105 -9.12 -12.11 0.34
C ALA A 105 -8.89 -12.96 1.60
N PRO A 106 -7.94 -12.60 2.49
CA PRO A 106 -7.82 -13.19 3.81
C PRO A 106 -9.16 -13.14 4.56
N ALA A 107 -9.40 -14.12 5.43
CA ALA A 107 -10.66 -14.18 6.18
C ALA A 107 -10.90 -12.88 6.97
N SER A 108 -11.99 -12.18 6.60
CA SER A 108 -12.45 -10.88 7.14
C SER A 108 -13.01 -10.98 8.57
N ALA A 109 -12.33 -11.72 9.44
CA ALA A 109 -12.57 -11.66 10.87
C ALA A 109 -11.93 -10.38 11.44
N PRO A 110 -12.58 -9.64 12.35
CA PRO A 110 -11.96 -8.56 13.09
C PRO A 110 -10.65 -9.02 13.74
N ARG A 111 -9.54 -8.34 13.43
CA ARG A 111 -8.21 -8.67 13.99
C ARG A 111 -7.92 -7.76 15.18
N PRO A 112 -7.21 -8.24 16.22
CA PRO A 112 -6.69 -7.36 17.26
C PRO A 112 -5.70 -6.38 16.63
N ALA A 113 -5.56 -5.17 17.18
CA ALA A 113 -4.67 -4.18 16.60
C ALA A 113 -3.21 -4.70 16.51
N PRO A 114 -2.46 -4.38 15.43
CA PRO A 114 -1.05 -4.77 15.30
C PRO A 114 -0.18 -4.18 16.42
N ALA A 115 1.09 -4.57 16.51
CA ALA A 115 1.99 -4.02 17.51
C ALA A 115 2.31 -2.52 17.20
N PRO A 116 2.66 -1.72 18.23
CA PRO A 116 3.02 -0.32 18.07
C PRO A 116 4.08 -0.06 16.99
N GLY A 117 4.00 1.10 16.34
CA GLY A 117 4.82 1.42 15.18
C GLY A 117 4.43 0.68 13.89
N GLY A 118 3.23 0.07 13.85
CA GLY A 118 2.75 -0.70 12.68
C GLY A 118 3.36 -2.08 12.52
N ARG A 119 4.00 -2.63 13.57
CA ARG A 119 4.72 -3.90 13.50
C ARG A 119 3.77 -5.10 13.52
N THR A 120 3.97 -6.06 12.61
CA THR A 120 3.25 -7.35 12.55
C THR A 120 3.81 -8.42 13.51
N LEU A 121 4.83 -8.08 14.31
CA LEU A 121 5.70 -9.01 15.01
C LEU A 121 5.39 -9.11 16.52
N VAL A 122 5.45 -10.33 17.05
CA VAL A 122 5.20 -10.69 18.46
C VAL A 122 6.46 -10.62 19.35
N ARG A 123 7.64 -10.36 18.75
CA ARG A 123 8.95 -10.41 19.42
C ARG A 123 9.41 -9.09 20.04
N THR A 124 10.37 -9.17 20.97
CA THR A 124 11.25 -8.04 21.32
C THR A 124 11.75 -7.37 20.01
N PRO A 125 11.64 -6.05 19.85
CA PRO A 125 12.22 -5.36 18.71
C PRO A 125 13.75 -5.49 18.63
N GLY A 126 14.32 -5.35 17.43
CA GLY A 126 15.78 -5.39 17.23
C GLY A 126 16.43 -3.99 17.33
N PRO A 127 17.52 -3.72 16.59
CA PRO A 127 18.13 -2.39 16.58
C PRO A 127 17.15 -1.36 16.01
N GLN A 128 17.06 -0.19 16.65
CA GLN A 128 16.07 0.84 16.28
C GLN A 128 16.61 1.86 15.26
N THR A 129 17.92 1.87 15.00
CA THR A 129 18.56 2.72 13.99
C THR A 129 18.84 1.94 12.71
N ALA A 130 18.56 2.56 11.56
CA ALA A 130 18.83 1.99 10.26
C ALA A 130 20.33 1.73 10.08
N LYS A 131 20.71 0.65 9.40
CA LYS A 131 22.12 0.43 9.03
C LYS A 131 22.50 1.48 7.96
N PRO A 132 23.67 2.16 8.08
CA PRO A 132 24.09 3.14 7.08
C PRO A 132 24.14 2.54 5.67
N ALA A 133 23.56 3.24 4.70
CA ALA A 133 23.48 2.78 3.31
C ALA A 133 24.75 3.17 2.54
N GLY A 134 25.53 2.14 2.18
CA GLY A 134 26.74 2.27 1.36
C GLY A 134 27.66 1.06 1.56
N PRO A 135 28.70 0.88 0.72
CA PRO A 135 29.82 0.04 1.12
C PRO A 135 30.42 0.63 2.39
N ALA A 136 30.90 -0.22 3.29
CA ALA A 136 31.66 0.25 4.45
C ALA A 136 32.97 0.87 3.97
N THR A 137 32.96 2.20 3.75
CA THR A 137 34.17 2.99 3.95
C THR A 137 34.70 2.60 5.32
N SER A 138 35.96 2.17 5.38
CA SER A 138 36.53 1.57 6.58
C SER A 138 36.75 2.63 7.65
N ALA A 139 35.65 3.02 8.31
CA ALA A 139 35.60 3.60 9.63
C ALA A 139 36.37 2.63 10.52
N ARG A 140 37.67 2.91 10.66
CA ARG A 140 38.67 2.04 11.26
C ARG A 140 38.17 1.66 12.64
N ALA A 141 37.73 0.42 12.79
CA ALA A 141 37.11 -0.05 14.03
C ALA A 141 38.02 0.35 15.19
N ALA A 142 37.43 0.95 16.22
CA ALA A 142 38.17 1.23 17.44
C ALA A 142 38.84 -0.08 17.90
N ALA A 143 40.11 -0.02 18.33
CA ALA A 143 40.83 -1.22 18.71
C ALA A 143 40.09 -1.90 19.88
N GLY A 144 39.57 -3.11 19.66
CA GLY A 144 38.64 -3.78 20.58
C GLY A 144 37.21 -3.96 20.07
N CYS A 145 36.77 -3.23 19.04
CA CYS A 145 35.42 -3.32 18.45
C CYS A 145 35.30 -4.42 17.38
N THR A 146 35.74 -5.64 17.68
CA THR A 146 35.51 -6.83 16.84
C THR A 146 35.04 -8.02 17.67
N LEU A 147 34.42 -9.01 17.03
CA LEU A 147 33.97 -10.23 17.71
C LEU A 147 35.14 -10.96 18.39
N ASP A 148 36.29 -11.06 17.71
CA ASP A 148 37.44 -11.78 18.25
C ASP A 148 38.12 -11.04 19.42
N ASP A 149 37.98 -9.73 19.51
CA ASP A 149 38.39 -8.94 20.67
C ASP A 149 37.47 -9.17 21.88
N VAL A 150 36.15 -9.01 21.69
CA VAL A 150 35.20 -8.98 22.84
C VAL A 150 34.83 -10.34 23.39
N THR A 151 34.74 -11.38 22.55
CA THR A 151 34.16 -12.69 22.93
C THR A 151 35.07 -13.53 23.84
N ARG A 152 36.21 -12.97 24.26
CA ARG A 152 37.20 -13.53 25.19
C ARG A 152 37.38 -12.67 26.45
N LEU A 153 36.61 -11.60 26.62
CA LEU A 153 36.59 -10.81 27.85
C LEU A 153 35.87 -11.57 28.96
N ASP A 154 36.25 -11.31 30.21
CA ASP A 154 35.50 -11.75 31.39
C ASP A 154 34.36 -10.76 31.72
N PRO A 155 33.38 -11.13 32.57
CA PRO A 155 32.19 -10.31 32.82
C PRO A 155 32.43 -8.86 33.23
N GLU A 156 33.45 -8.58 34.05
CA GLU A 156 33.74 -7.22 34.51
C GLU A 156 34.57 -6.46 33.46
N ARG A 157 35.52 -7.12 32.77
CA ARG A 157 36.22 -6.51 31.61
C ARG A 157 35.30 -6.20 30.45
N PHE A 158 34.26 -7.00 30.23
CA PHE A 158 33.23 -6.73 29.22
C PHE A 158 32.37 -5.53 29.62
N ALA A 159 32.04 -5.39 30.92
CA ALA A 159 31.36 -4.20 31.44
C ALA A 159 32.23 -2.93 31.38
N ASP A 160 33.55 -3.05 31.48
CA ASP A 160 34.49 -1.95 31.26
C ASP A 160 34.71 -1.63 29.77
N PHE A 161 34.69 -2.63 28.88
CA PHE A 161 34.65 -2.40 27.42
C PHE A 161 33.41 -1.59 27.03
N LEU A 162 32.23 -1.94 27.54
CA LEU A 162 31.01 -1.15 27.33
C LEU A 162 31.04 0.24 27.99
N ALA A 163 32.07 0.55 28.80
CA ALA A 163 32.29 1.86 29.40
C ALA A 163 33.33 2.73 28.64
N ASP A 164 33.96 2.21 27.59
CA ASP A 164 35.04 2.91 26.87
C ASP A 164 34.50 3.99 25.92
N PRO A 165 35.06 5.21 25.90
CA PRO A 165 34.67 6.30 25.01
C PRO A 165 34.66 6.00 23.50
N ALA A 166 35.37 4.97 23.05
CA ALA A 166 35.38 4.54 21.65
C ALA A 166 34.23 3.54 21.32
N VAL A 167 33.61 2.94 22.33
CA VAL A 167 32.42 2.08 22.17
C VAL A 167 31.17 2.95 22.13
N THR A 168 30.34 2.69 21.12
CA THR A 168 29.17 3.50 20.77
C THR A 168 28.02 2.62 20.30
N ALA A 169 26.79 2.92 20.73
CA ALA A 169 25.59 2.15 20.43
C ALA A 169 25.30 2.05 18.91
N ASP A 170 25.34 3.18 18.20
CA ASP A 170 25.10 3.26 16.75
C ASP A 170 26.35 2.99 15.89
N GLY A 171 27.52 2.85 16.51
CA GLY A 171 28.79 2.54 15.86
C GLY A 171 29.26 1.12 16.19
N CYS A 172 30.16 1.02 17.18
CA CYS A 172 30.79 -0.24 17.61
C CYS A 172 29.77 -1.36 17.86
N LEU A 173 28.71 -1.10 18.64
CA LEU A 173 27.72 -2.13 18.99
C LEU A 173 26.77 -2.45 17.82
N ARG A 174 26.59 -1.52 16.87
CA ARG A 174 25.56 -1.61 15.82
C ARG A 174 25.75 -2.81 14.90
N ASP A 175 26.99 -3.18 14.63
CA ASP A 175 27.36 -4.38 13.87
C ASP A 175 27.79 -5.55 14.77
N LEU A 176 28.34 -5.27 15.96
CA LEU A 176 28.93 -6.28 16.84
C LEU A 176 27.90 -7.21 17.51
N ILE A 177 26.83 -6.66 18.10
CA ILE A 177 25.91 -7.43 18.97
C ILE A 177 24.52 -7.67 18.37
N TRP A 178 24.17 -7.00 17.25
CA TRP A 178 22.84 -7.11 16.63
C TRP A 178 22.77 -8.16 15.52
N THR A 179 23.89 -8.49 14.88
CA THR A 179 24.00 -9.62 13.96
C THR A 179 24.37 -10.87 14.74
N TRP A 180 23.60 -11.95 14.57
CA TRP A 180 23.88 -13.19 15.31
C TRP A 180 25.14 -13.90 14.78
N ASP A 181 26.11 -14.10 15.68
CA ASP A 181 27.24 -15.01 15.53
C ASP A 181 27.31 -15.85 16.81
N ALA A 182 27.50 -17.16 16.69
CA ALA A 182 27.53 -18.07 17.84
C ALA A 182 28.64 -17.74 18.86
N ARG A 183 29.69 -17.02 18.44
CA ARG A 183 30.74 -16.49 19.33
C ARG A 183 30.22 -15.47 20.35
N LEU A 184 29.02 -14.88 20.16
CA LEU A 184 28.43 -13.96 21.12
C LEU A 184 27.89 -14.64 22.40
N ALA A 185 27.53 -15.93 22.35
CA ALA A 185 26.87 -16.60 23.47
C ALA A 185 27.66 -16.54 24.81
N PRO A 186 28.99 -16.75 24.85
CA PRO A 186 29.78 -16.59 26.08
C PRO A 186 29.64 -15.22 26.75
N VAL A 187 29.59 -14.13 25.98
CA VAL A 187 29.44 -12.75 26.48
C VAL A 187 27.99 -12.29 26.64
N MET A 188 27.02 -13.15 26.35
CA MET A 188 25.59 -12.95 26.65
C MET A 188 25.09 -13.86 27.79
N SER A 189 25.99 -14.59 28.44
CA SER A 189 25.70 -15.42 29.63
C SER A 189 25.28 -14.61 30.86
N ASP A 190 24.56 -15.27 31.77
CA ASP A 190 24.05 -14.78 33.06
C ASP A 190 25.09 -13.89 33.78
N ALA A 191 26.34 -14.37 33.87
CA ALA A 191 27.42 -13.68 34.56
C ALA A 191 27.76 -12.31 33.93
N HIS A 192 27.79 -12.23 32.59
CA HIS A 192 28.02 -10.99 31.84
C HIS A 192 26.81 -10.05 31.95
N VAL A 193 25.59 -10.57 31.78
CA VAL A 193 24.35 -9.80 31.89
C VAL A 193 24.22 -9.21 33.30
N GLN A 194 24.53 -9.98 34.34
CA GLN A 194 24.57 -9.53 35.72
C GLN A 194 25.68 -8.50 35.98
N ALA A 195 26.89 -8.66 35.42
CA ALA A 195 27.98 -7.70 35.56
C ALA A 195 27.63 -6.33 34.95
N VAL A 196 27.18 -6.30 33.69
CA VAL A 196 26.74 -5.06 33.02
C VAL A 196 25.53 -4.45 33.74
N SER A 197 24.63 -5.28 34.29
CA SER A 197 23.52 -4.80 35.12
C SER A 197 23.97 -4.18 36.45
N ARG A 198 24.99 -4.75 37.11
CA ARG A 198 25.63 -4.14 38.30
C ARG A 198 26.30 -2.81 37.95
N ARG A 199 27.07 -2.76 36.85
CA ARG A 199 27.75 -1.55 36.35
C ARG A 199 26.75 -0.42 36.06
N THR A 200 25.69 -0.74 35.32
CA THR A 200 24.54 0.16 35.05
C THR A 200 23.93 0.65 36.35
N SER A 201 23.64 -0.24 37.30
CA SER A 201 23.03 0.12 38.59
C SER A 201 23.89 1.07 39.44
N ALA A 202 25.21 0.97 39.34
CA ALA A 202 26.15 1.81 40.07
C ALA A 202 26.36 3.20 39.42
N LEU A 203 26.36 3.27 38.09
CA LEU A 203 26.57 4.50 37.33
C LEU A 203 25.28 5.33 37.17
N ALA A 204 24.12 4.68 37.08
CA ALA A 204 22.85 5.36 36.85
C ALA A 204 22.50 6.48 37.86
N PRO A 205 22.72 6.36 39.18
CA PRO A 205 22.37 7.42 40.13
C PRO A 205 23.21 8.71 40.00
N ILE A 206 24.39 8.64 39.37
CA ILE A 206 25.40 9.72 39.34
C ILE A 206 25.61 10.36 37.96
N HIS A 207 24.90 9.92 36.92
CA HIS A 207 25.07 10.42 35.56
C HIS A 207 24.67 11.90 35.38
N ASP A 208 25.25 12.56 34.38
CA ASP A 208 25.06 14.00 34.13
C ASP A 208 23.85 14.32 33.22
N GLY A 209 23.09 13.30 32.79
CA GLY A 209 22.04 13.42 31.78
C GLY A 209 22.57 13.37 30.33
N ARG A 210 23.87 13.13 30.14
CA ARG A 210 24.51 12.80 28.85
C ARG A 210 25.12 11.41 28.95
N ASN A 211 25.87 11.01 27.92
CA ASN A 211 26.50 9.70 27.85
C ASN A 211 27.87 9.61 28.52
N GLY A 212 28.23 10.54 29.43
CA GLY A 212 29.57 10.58 30.07
C GLY A 212 29.89 9.39 30.98
N SER A 213 28.99 8.40 31.08
CA SER A 213 29.18 7.14 31.79
C SER A 213 28.74 5.93 30.95
N HIS A 214 28.57 6.09 29.63
CA HIS A 214 28.26 5.03 28.65
C HIS A 214 27.07 4.12 29.02
N LEU A 215 26.09 4.72 29.72
CA LEU A 215 24.85 4.04 30.09
C LEU A 215 24.02 3.67 28.86
N LEU A 216 24.13 4.42 27.75
CA LEU A 216 23.46 4.07 26.50
C LEU A 216 23.99 2.74 25.94
N GLU A 217 25.30 2.55 25.90
CA GLU A 217 25.96 1.32 25.41
C GLU A 217 25.62 0.12 26.30
N MET A 218 25.67 0.27 27.63
CA MET A 218 25.30 -0.79 28.57
C MET A 218 23.82 -1.21 28.44
N LEU A 219 22.91 -0.25 28.27
CA LEU A 219 21.49 -0.52 28.07
C LEU A 219 21.20 -1.10 26.67
N THR A 220 21.95 -0.67 25.63
CA THR A 220 21.89 -1.23 24.27
C THR A 220 22.31 -2.71 24.28
N TYR A 221 23.35 -3.07 25.04
CA TYR A 221 23.72 -4.47 25.26
C TYR A 221 22.61 -5.27 25.95
N LEU A 222 22.05 -4.77 27.06
CA LEU A 222 20.96 -5.48 27.77
C LEU A 222 19.70 -5.64 26.90
N HIS A 223 19.43 -4.70 25.99
CA HIS A 223 18.39 -4.83 24.96
C HIS A 223 18.75 -5.89 23.90
N ALA A 224 19.98 -5.91 23.38
CA ALA A 224 20.41 -6.93 22.43
C ALA A 224 20.33 -8.36 23.01
N VAL A 225 20.67 -8.54 24.29
CA VAL A 225 20.46 -9.81 25.01
C VAL A 225 18.97 -10.17 25.05
N ALA A 226 18.10 -9.25 25.51
CA ALA A 226 16.64 -9.45 25.54
C ALA A 226 15.98 -9.63 24.16
N TYR A 227 16.68 -9.29 23.08
CA TYR A 227 16.29 -9.55 21.70
C TYR A 227 16.68 -10.96 21.25
N HIS A 228 17.91 -11.41 21.55
CA HIS A 228 18.37 -12.74 21.16
C HIS A 228 17.72 -13.84 22.00
N ASP A 229 17.58 -13.66 23.32
CA ASP A 229 16.84 -14.51 24.29
C ASP A 229 15.48 -14.99 23.74
N PHE A 230 14.70 -14.09 23.13
CA PHE A 230 13.40 -14.42 22.51
C PHE A 230 13.49 -15.52 21.42
N SER A 231 14.67 -15.72 20.82
CA SER A 231 14.89 -16.56 19.63
C SER A 231 16.02 -17.58 19.75
N ARG A 232 16.64 -17.69 20.94
CA ARG A 232 17.85 -18.47 21.21
C ARG A 232 17.64 -19.25 22.50
N GLY A 233 17.84 -20.56 22.47
CA GLY A 233 17.82 -21.40 23.68
C GLY A 233 19.18 -21.43 24.40
N GLU A 234 20.20 -20.86 23.76
CA GLU A 234 21.57 -20.70 24.26
C GLU A 234 21.78 -19.40 25.07
N ILE A 235 20.73 -18.60 25.27
CA ILE A 235 20.67 -17.42 26.14
C ILE A 235 19.37 -17.52 26.95
N ASP A 236 19.44 -17.33 28.26
CA ASP A 236 18.27 -17.31 29.16
C ASP A 236 18.48 -16.21 30.21
N VAL A 237 17.71 -15.12 30.15
CA VAL A 237 17.74 -14.07 31.20
C VAL A 237 16.71 -14.30 32.31
N THR A 238 15.95 -15.38 32.24
CA THR A 238 14.79 -15.63 33.10
C THR A 238 15.13 -16.25 34.46
N ASP A 239 16.41 -16.58 34.70
CA ASP A 239 16.88 -16.97 36.03
C ASP A 239 16.67 -15.82 37.04
N PRO A 240 16.29 -16.10 38.31
CA PRO A 240 15.98 -15.04 39.26
C PRO A 240 17.14 -14.08 39.54
N PRO A 241 18.41 -14.51 39.72
CA PRO A 241 19.56 -13.61 39.80
C PRO A 241 19.72 -12.62 38.63
N THR A 242 19.64 -13.06 37.36
CA THR A 242 19.80 -12.19 36.19
C THR A 242 18.61 -11.27 35.99
N THR A 243 17.39 -11.81 36.06
CA THR A 243 16.16 -11.00 36.01
C THR A 243 16.17 -9.92 37.11
N GLU A 244 16.56 -10.25 38.35
CA GLU A 244 16.66 -9.26 39.44
C GLU A 244 17.81 -8.26 39.23
N ALA A 245 18.93 -8.66 38.61
CA ALA A 245 20.01 -7.74 38.25
C ALA A 245 19.56 -6.74 37.17
N MET A 246 18.97 -7.21 36.06
CA MET A 246 18.43 -6.36 34.99
C MET A 246 17.32 -5.44 35.52
N ARG A 247 16.42 -5.96 36.37
CA ARG A 247 15.37 -5.15 37.02
C ARG A 247 15.97 -3.99 37.82
N ARG A 248 17.05 -4.23 38.58
CA ARG A 248 17.74 -3.17 39.34
C ARG A 248 18.44 -2.16 38.43
N ALA A 249 19.08 -2.61 37.34
CA ALA A 249 19.71 -1.73 36.36
C ALA A 249 18.70 -0.74 35.74
N ILE A 250 17.60 -1.28 35.22
CA ILE A 250 16.52 -0.51 34.59
C ILE A 250 15.82 0.40 35.61
N HIS A 251 15.59 -0.08 36.83
CA HIS A 251 14.99 0.73 37.90
C HIS A 251 15.90 1.88 38.35
N ALA A 252 17.20 1.63 38.52
CA ALA A 252 18.17 2.67 38.90
C ALA A 252 18.23 3.77 37.83
N PHE A 253 18.27 3.41 36.54
CA PHE A 253 18.20 4.39 35.46
C PHE A 253 16.84 5.11 35.42
N GLY A 254 15.73 4.37 35.44
CA GLY A 254 14.36 4.91 35.40
C GLY A 254 13.89 5.70 36.64
N THR A 255 14.76 5.85 37.65
CA THR A 255 14.51 6.66 38.86
C THR A 255 15.61 7.67 39.17
N ALA A 256 16.77 7.62 38.50
CA ALA A 256 17.85 8.58 38.71
C ALA A 256 17.45 10.01 38.33
N ARG A 257 18.02 10.98 39.07
CA ARG A 257 17.64 12.40 39.03
C ARG A 257 17.69 13.04 37.64
N ARG A 258 18.60 12.58 36.78
CA ARG A 258 18.91 13.18 35.47
C ARG A 258 18.34 12.45 34.26
N SER A 259 17.67 11.32 34.43
CA SER A 259 17.23 10.46 33.31
C SER A 259 16.06 11.03 32.51
N PHE A 260 15.41 12.08 33.02
CA PHE A 260 14.36 12.83 32.34
C PHE A 260 14.77 14.29 32.05
N ASP A 261 16.06 14.64 32.20
CA ASP A 261 16.61 15.87 31.63
C ASP A 261 16.52 15.78 30.10
N VAL A 262 16.23 16.89 29.42
CA VAL A 262 15.89 16.89 27.99
C VAL A 262 17.15 16.77 27.13
N THR A 263 17.60 15.55 26.91
CA THR A 263 18.70 15.20 26.00
C THR A 263 18.30 14.04 25.09
N ARG A 264 18.88 13.98 23.89
CA ARG A 264 18.70 12.84 22.96
C ARG A 264 19.19 11.54 23.61
N THR A 265 20.36 11.56 24.26
CA THR A 265 20.90 10.40 24.97
C THR A 265 19.93 9.85 26.01
N ASN A 266 19.29 10.69 26.83
CA ASN A 266 18.32 10.22 27.81
C ASN A 266 17.13 9.52 27.14
N ALA A 267 16.60 10.08 26.04
CA ALA A 267 15.52 9.46 25.29
C ALA A 267 15.92 8.09 24.70
N GLU A 268 17.14 7.99 24.18
CA GLU A 268 17.69 6.74 23.65
C GLU A 268 17.96 5.72 24.76
N SER A 269 18.57 6.11 25.87
CA SER A 269 18.78 5.24 27.03
C SER A 269 17.46 4.79 27.67
N LEU A 270 16.42 5.62 27.69
CA LEU A 270 15.07 5.24 28.12
C LEU A 270 14.43 4.21 27.17
N ARG A 271 14.65 4.36 25.85
CA ARG A 271 14.22 3.41 24.81
C ARG A 271 14.92 2.05 25.01
N GLU A 272 16.25 2.03 25.14
CA GLU A 272 17.01 0.80 25.36
C GLU A 272 16.66 0.14 26.70
N ALA A 273 16.53 0.91 27.80
CA ALA A 273 16.14 0.39 29.12
C ALA A 273 14.75 -0.24 29.13
N LEU A 274 13.80 0.33 28.39
CA LEU A 274 12.46 -0.24 28.24
C LEU A 274 12.49 -1.55 27.45
N TYR A 275 13.25 -1.62 26.35
CA TYR A 275 13.35 -2.86 25.58
C TYR A 275 14.18 -3.96 26.28
N ALA A 276 15.24 -3.62 27.02
CA ALA A 276 15.88 -4.54 27.96
C ALA A 276 14.85 -5.07 28.99
N GLY A 277 13.94 -4.21 29.44
CA GLY A 277 12.80 -4.56 30.29
C GLY A 277 11.67 -5.31 29.60
N SER A 278 11.77 -5.66 28.31
CA SER A 278 10.72 -6.36 27.56
C SER A 278 10.87 -7.89 27.53
N ALA A 279 11.97 -8.43 28.06
CA ALA A 279 12.16 -9.86 28.23
C ALA A 279 11.09 -10.50 29.14
N PRO A 280 10.89 -11.83 29.10
CA PRO A 280 10.03 -12.54 30.05
C PRO A 280 10.43 -12.21 31.51
N GLY A 281 9.46 -12.23 32.42
CA GLY A 281 9.70 -11.88 33.83
C GLY A 281 9.86 -10.38 34.11
N LEU A 282 10.55 -9.59 33.27
CA LEU A 282 10.87 -8.19 33.57
C LEU A 282 9.70 -7.21 33.43
N ARG A 283 8.82 -7.39 32.43
CA ARG A 283 7.83 -6.39 31.98
C ARG A 283 6.97 -5.80 33.10
N HIS A 284 6.52 -6.66 34.01
CA HIS A 284 5.58 -6.30 35.08
C HIS A 284 6.15 -5.27 36.08
N SER A 285 7.48 -5.12 36.14
CA SER A 285 8.16 -4.12 36.96
C SER A 285 8.27 -2.74 36.28
N GLN A 286 8.05 -2.66 34.96
CA GLN A 286 8.29 -1.46 34.16
C GLN A 286 7.12 -0.47 34.11
N LEU A 287 5.99 -0.77 34.77
CA LEU A 287 4.75 0.01 34.64
C LEU A 287 4.93 1.50 34.99
N ASP A 288 5.76 1.82 35.99
CA ASP A 288 6.04 3.23 36.34
C ASP A 288 6.97 3.92 35.33
N LEU A 289 7.94 3.20 34.76
CA LEU A 289 8.84 3.74 33.73
C LEU A 289 8.07 4.03 32.44
N ILE A 290 7.22 3.10 32.00
CA ILE A 290 6.27 3.28 30.88
C ILE A 290 5.39 4.52 31.13
N ARG A 291 4.80 4.64 32.33
CA ARG A 291 3.95 5.77 32.72
C ARG A 291 4.69 7.12 32.69
N LYS A 292 5.94 7.17 33.16
CA LYS A 292 6.80 8.37 33.10
C LYS A 292 7.14 8.75 31.65
N VAL A 293 7.56 7.78 30.85
CA VAL A 293 7.93 8.01 29.43
C VAL A 293 6.73 8.49 28.62
N LEU A 294 5.54 7.89 28.79
CA LEU A 294 4.31 8.37 28.17
C LEU A 294 3.91 9.80 28.63
N ALA A 295 4.23 10.19 29.87
CA ALA A 295 3.97 11.56 30.34
C ALA A 295 4.83 12.63 29.62
N THR A 296 6.00 12.26 29.07
CA THR A 296 6.83 13.18 28.25
C THR A 296 6.19 13.56 26.91
N MET A 297 5.05 12.96 26.57
CA MET A 297 4.21 13.32 25.42
C MET A 297 3.04 14.25 25.79
N ASP A 298 2.91 14.66 27.06
CA ASP A 298 1.86 15.60 27.48
C ASP A 298 2.14 17.05 27.06
N ARG A 299 1.11 17.91 27.13
CA ARG A 299 1.18 19.29 26.61
C ARG A 299 2.18 20.21 27.32
N TYR A 300 2.65 19.85 28.52
CA TYR A 300 3.54 20.68 29.32
C TYR A 300 5.02 20.43 28.98
N HIS A 301 5.36 19.22 28.50
CA HIS A 301 6.72 18.85 28.11
C HIS A 301 7.02 19.30 26.67
N ASN A 302 7.00 20.61 26.44
CA ASN A 302 6.96 21.24 25.10
C ASN A 302 8.18 21.01 24.19
N THR A 303 9.28 20.49 24.74
CA THR A 303 10.48 20.07 24.04
C THR A 303 10.44 18.58 23.67
N THR A 304 10.18 17.69 24.63
CA THR A 304 10.20 16.24 24.42
C THR A 304 9.10 15.76 23.50
N TYR A 305 7.87 16.30 23.60
CA TYR A 305 6.77 15.83 22.73
C TYR A 305 7.01 16.14 21.24
N LYS A 306 7.91 17.06 20.90
CA LYS A 306 8.27 17.44 19.52
C LYS A 306 9.51 16.73 18.99
N ASP A 307 10.30 16.10 19.85
CA ASP A 307 11.56 15.45 19.50
C ASP A 307 11.31 13.97 19.13
N PRO A 308 11.66 13.52 17.92
CA PRO A 308 11.52 12.12 17.51
C PRO A 308 12.24 11.12 18.43
N SER A 309 13.30 11.54 19.11
CA SER A 309 14.07 10.70 20.06
C SER A 309 13.18 10.22 21.20
N TRP A 310 12.35 11.12 21.75
CA TRP A 310 11.38 10.80 22.81
C TRP A 310 10.17 10.03 22.25
N GLY A 311 9.83 10.21 20.98
CA GLY A 311 8.94 9.31 20.24
C GLY A 311 9.46 7.87 20.22
N GLY A 312 10.77 7.67 20.04
CA GLY A 312 11.43 6.37 20.16
C GLY A 312 11.30 5.74 21.56
N ALA A 313 11.44 6.53 22.62
CA ALA A 313 11.18 6.08 23.99
C ALA A 313 9.71 5.70 24.20
N ALA A 314 8.77 6.50 23.68
CA ALA A 314 7.35 6.19 23.70
C ALA A 314 7.01 4.91 22.93
N LEU A 315 7.66 4.66 21.78
CA LEU A 315 7.51 3.39 21.03
C LEU A 315 7.93 2.19 21.88
N ALA A 316 9.05 2.29 22.60
CA ALA A 316 9.48 1.24 23.52
C ALA A 316 8.46 1.04 24.66
N ALA A 317 7.96 2.12 25.25
CA ALA A 317 6.98 2.08 26.33
C ALA A 317 5.66 1.38 25.91
N LEU A 318 5.18 1.68 24.71
CA LEU A 318 4.03 1.01 24.08
C LEU A 318 4.35 -0.45 23.72
N SER A 319 5.58 -0.75 23.26
CA SER A 319 5.99 -2.11 22.89
C SER A 319 6.11 -3.06 24.10
N VAL A 320 6.63 -2.59 25.23
CA VAL A 320 6.62 -3.38 26.49
C VAL A 320 5.19 -3.66 26.94
N ASN A 321 4.27 -2.70 26.78
CA ASN A 321 2.84 -2.91 27.04
C ASN A 321 2.26 -3.98 26.10
N TYR A 322 2.48 -3.86 24.79
CA TYR A 322 2.05 -4.86 23.82
C TYR A 322 2.51 -6.27 24.23
N LEU A 323 3.79 -6.44 24.52
CA LEU A 323 4.37 -7.73 24.90
C LEU A 323 3.85 -8.26 26.25
N GLY A 324 3.51 -7.37 27.18
CA GLY A 324 2.92 -7.72 28.48
C GLY A 324 1.42 -8.03 28.46
N VAL A 325 0.66 -7.47 27.51
CA VAL A 325 -0.81 -7.70 27.37
C VAL A 325 -1.12 -8.80 26.34
N TYR A 326 -0.23 -9.08 25.39
CA TYR A 326 -0.47 -10.03 24.31
C TYR A 326 -0.73 -11.46 24.85
N PRO A 327 -1.93 -12.06 24.61
CA PRO A 327 -2.31 -13.33 25.25
C PRO A 327 -1.37 -14.51 25.00
N GLY A 328 -0.70 -14.56 23.84
CA GLY A 328 0.26 -15.63 23.52
C GLY A 328 1.50 -15.64 24.43
N ASN A 329 1.87 -14.49 25.02
CA ASN A 329 2.99 -14.38 25.95
C ASN A 329 2.65 -14.81 27.39
N LYS A 330 1.36 -15.02 27.71
CA LYS A 330 0.85 -15.56 28.98
C LYS A 330 1.37 -14.84 30.25
N ASP A 331 1.68 -13.55 30.15
CA ASP A 331 2.35 -12.75 31.19
C ASP A 331 1.43 -12.44 32.39
N THR A 332 1.21 -13.46 33.21
CA THR A 332 0.23 -13.46 34.31
C THR A 332 0.60 -12.42 35.40
N ALA A 333 1.88 -12.14 35.59
CA ALA A 333 2.36 -11.10 36.50
C ALA A 333 2.00 -9.70 35.97
N PHE A 334 2.26 -9.42 34.69
CA PHE A 334 1.88 -8.16 34.05
C PHE A 334 0.35 -7.98 34.07
N HIS A 335 -0.41 -9.00 33.65
CA HIS A 335 -1.87 -8.98 33.66
C HIS A 335 -2.44 -8.66 35.05
N THR A 336 -1.91 -9.28 36.11
CA THR A 336 -2.39 -9.09 37.49
C THR A 336 -2.16 -7.66 37.99
N LEU A 337 -0.99 -7.08 37.74
CA LEU A 337 -0.68 -5.71 38.17
C LEU A 337 -1.42 -4.67 37.33
N VAL A 338 -1.49 -4.84 36.00
CA VAL A 338 -2.23 -3.94 35.10
C VAL A 338 -3.73 -3.97 35.34
N ALA A 339 -4.31 -5.11 35.69
CA ALA A 339 -5.72 -5.19 36.08
C ALA A 339 -6.03 -4.32 37.31
N ARG A 340 -5.14 -4.31 38.31
CA ARG A 340 -5.31 -3.55 39.56
C ARG A 340 -4.91 -2.08 39.45
N ASN A 341 -4.06 -1.71 38.48
CA ASN A 341 -3.51 -0.36 38.36
C ASN A 341 -4.27 0.52 37.34
N THR A 342 -5.32 1.19 37.78
CA THR A 342 -6.09 2.13 36.93
C THR A 342 -5.24 3.32 36.47
N ALA A 343 -4.37 3.87 37.33
CA ALA A 343 -3.53 5.02 36.99
C ALA A 343 -2.49 4.73 35.88
N TYR A 344 -2.09 3.46 35.72
CA TYR A 344 -1.29 3.00 34.59
C TYR A 344 -2.11 3.02 33.29
N ARG A 345 -3.30 2.40 33.28
CA ARG A 345 -4.18 2.36 32.09
C ARG A 345 -4.62 3.76 31.66
N ASP A 346 -4.88 4.66 32.61
CA ASP A 346 -5.19 6.07 32.37
C ASP A 346 -4.06 6.84 31.68
N ALA A 347 -2.80 6.39 31.75
CA ALA A 347 -1.71 7.04 31.02
C ALA A 347 -1.88 6.93 29.49
N PHE A 348 -2.40 5.79 29.02
CA PHE A 348 -2.74 5.54 27.61
C PHE A 348 -4.04 6.26 27.23
N ARG A 349 -5.07 6.15 28.08
CA ARG A 349 -6.40 6.78 27.90
C ARG A 349 -6.32 8.29 27.61
N LYS A 350 -5.40 9.00 28.28
CA LYS A 350 -5.23 10.46 28.17
C LYS A 350 -4.88 10.94 26.76
N PHE A 351 -4.28 10.10 25.92
CA PHE A 351 -3.93 10.48 24.55
C PHE A 351 -5.15 10.86 23.69
N ALA A 352 -6.35 10.40 24.05
CA ALA A 352 -7.62 10.81 23.43
C ALA A 352 -7.88 12.33 23.46
N GLY A 353 -7.16 13.11 24.29
CA GLY A 353 -7.19 14.58 24.32
C GLY A 353 -5.83 15.25 24.03
N TYR A 354 -4.82 14.52 23.55
CA TYR A 354 -3.47 15.07 23.29
C TYR A 354 -3.38 15.75 21.92
N THR A 355 -4.26 16.72 21.67
CA THR A 355 -4.36 17.46 20.40
C THR A 355 -3.12 18.31 20.06
N HIS A 356 -2.26 18.59 21.04
CA HIS A 356 -0.98 19.28 20.84
C HIS A 356 0.08 18.44 20.11
N LEU A 357 -0.13 17.13 19.98
CA LEU A 357 0.72 16.25 19.18
C LEU A 357 0.45 16.36 17.67
N LYS A 358 -0.66 16.99 17.24
CA LYS A 358 -1.00 17.14 15.83
C LYS A 358 0.06 17.92 15.05
N GLY A 359 0.43 17.41 13.87
CA GLY A 359 1.47 18.01 13.01
C GLY A 359 2.88 17.96 13.62
N THR A 360 3.09 17.20 14.71
CA THR A 360 4.42 16.93 15.26
C THR A 360 4.93 15.57 14.75
N PRO A 361 6.25 15.32 14.80
CA PRO A 361 6.81 13.99 14.47
C PRO A 361 6.25 12.83 15.31
N ASN A 362 5.61 13.14 16.45
CA ASN A 362 5.08 12.18 17.41
C ASN A 362 3.54 12.08 17.40
N GLU A 363 2.85 12.60 16.38
CA GLU A 363 1.37 12.47 16.26
C GLU A 363 0.90 11.00 16.29
N TRP A 364 1.68 10.09 15.70
CA TRP A 364 1.42 8.66 15.67
C TRP A 364 1.32 8.02 17.07
N VAL A 365 1.91 8.64 18.11
CA VAL A 365 1.82 8.13 19.49
C VAL A 365 0.38 8.16 19.98
N VAL A 366 -0.46 9.10 19.52
CA VAL A 366 -1.89 9.15 19.86
C VAL A 366 -2.62 7.89 19.35
N ARG A 367 -2.36 7.53 18.09
CA ARG A 367 -2.94 6.34 17.43
C ARG A 367 -2.57 5.07 18.20
N ASP A 368 -1.29 4.90 18.51
CA ASP A 368 -0.79 3.67 19.10
C ASP A 368 -1.06 3.59 20.61
N ALA A 369 -1.10 4.71 21.33
CA ALA A 369 -1.52 4.73 22.74
C ALA A 369 -3.00 4.35 22.91
N LEU A 370 -3.90 4.79 22.02
CA LEU A 370 -5.30 4.31 22.05
C LEU A 370 -5.44 2.86 21.54
N GLY A 371 -4.59 2.44 20.61
CA GLY A 371 -4.43 1.03 20.23
C GLY A 371 -4.05 0.15 21.42
N GLU A 372 -3.06 0.56 22.22
CA GLU A 372 -2.66 -0.14 23.44
C GLU A 372 -3.69 -0.02 24.57
N TYR A 373 -4.40 1.10 24.68
CA TYR A 373 -5.50 1.24 25.64
C TYR A 373 -6.60 0.20 25.39
N GLY A 374 -7.04 0.04 24.13
CA GLY A 374 -8.03 -0.98 23.77
C GLY A 374 -7.53 -2.42 23.90
N ARG A 375 -6.19 -2.64 23.82
CA ARG A 375 -5.58 -3.96 23.99
C ARG A 375 -5.79 -4.54 25.39
N PHE A 376 -5.92 -3.71 26.42
CA PHE A 376 -6.18 -4.15 27.80
C PHE A 376 -7.45 -5.01 27.93
N GLY A 377 -8.39 -4.95 26.98
CA GLY A 377 -9.63 -5.74 26.99
C GLY A 377 -9.42 -7.22 26.68
N GLN A 378 -8.22 -7.62 26.24
CA GLN A 378 -7.81 -9.02 26.17
C GLN A 378 -7.47 -9.61 27.56
N ILE A 379 -7.22 -8.77 28.56
CA ILE A 379 -7.19 -9.20 29.96
C ILE A 379 -8.65 -9.35 30.41
N ALA A 380 -9.13 -10.59 30.54
CA ALA A 380 -10.55 -10.90 30.76
C ALA A 380 -11.19 -10.12 31.92
N ALA A 381 -10.45 -9.86 33.00
CA ALA A 381 -10.93 -9.09 34.16
C ALA A 381 -11.15 -7.58 33.89
N LEU A 382 -10.63 -7.05 32.78
CA LEU A 382 -10.80 -5.64 32.37
C LEU A 382 -11.85 -5.46 31.27
N ASN A 383 -12.14 -6.50 30.50
CA ASN A 383 -13.04 -6.43 29.34
C ASN A 383 -14.39 -5.74 29.63
N PRO A 384 -15.14 -6.11 30.71
CA PRO A 384 -16.48 -5.56 30.95
C PRO A 384 -16.51 -4.06 31.26
N THR A 385 -15.39 -3.48 31.72
CA THR A 385 -15.27 -2.04 32.01
C THR A 385 -14.63 -1.29 30.85
N LEU A 386 -13.67 -1.91 30.15
CA LEU A 386 -12.93 -1.24 29.09
C LEU A 386 -13.76 -1.09 27.81
N VAL A 387 -14.50 -2.12 27.40
CA VAL A 387 -15.28 -2.08 26.14
C VAL A 387 -16.28 -0.90 26.11
N PRO A 388 -17.06 -0.63 27.19
CA PRO A 388 -17.86 0.59 27.27
C PRO A 388 -17.07 1.90 27.20
N ASP A 389 -15.87 1.95 27.80
CA ASP A 389 -15.04 3.16 27.79
C ASP A 389 -14.43 3.45 26.41
N LEU A 390 -14.03 2.42 25.65
CA LEU A 390 -13.61 2.58 24.25
C LEU A 390 -14.71 3.23 23.40
N GLY A 391 -15.96 2.84 23.63
CA GLY A 391 -17.12 3.49 23.02
C GLY A 391 -17.31 4.94 23.50
N ALA A 392 -17.13 5.21 24.79
CA ALA A 392 -17.18 6.57 25.35
C ALA A 392 -16.06 7.49 24.82
N LEU A 393 -14.89 6.94 24.46
CA LEU A 393 -13.77 7.67 23.87
C LEU A 393 -13.99 8.04 22.39
N LEU A 394 -14.91 7.40 21.66
CA LEU A 394 -15.20 7.75 20.26
C LEU A 394 -15.65 9.22 20.14
N ALA A 395 -16.52 9.70 21.02
CA ALA A 395 -17.04 11.06 20.95
C ALA A 395 -15.97 12.17 21.13
N PRO A 396 -15.12 12.17 22.18
CA PRO A 396 -14.04 13.14 22.29
C PRO A 396 -13.00 12.96 21.17
N VAL A 397 -12.67 11.75 20.72
CA VAL A 397 -11.73 11.57 19.61
C VAL A 397 -12.28 12.09 18.28
N VAL A 398 -13.58 11.91 17.99
CA VAL A 398 -14.22 12.54 16.81
C VAL A 398 -14.20 14.06 16.91
N ARG A 399 -14.44 14.64 18.08
CA ARG A 399 -14.35 16.09 18.32
C ARG A 399 -12.92 16.62 18.13
N ASP A 400 -11.94 15.91 18.68
CA ASP A 400 -10.57 16.41 18.83
C ASP A 400 -9.67 16.07 17.64
N PHE A 401 -9.88 14.93 16.99
CA PHE A 401 -9.06 14.42 15.87
C PHE A 401 -9.85 14.28 14.55
N GLY A 402 -11.18 14.25 14.61
CA GLY A 402 -12.06 14.02 13.45
C GLY A 402 -12.47 12.55 13.31
N HIS A 403 -13.61 12.31 12.67
CA HIS A 403 -14.05 10.95 12.34
C HIS A 403 -13.17 10.35 11.24
N GLY A 404 -12.84 9.06 11.33
CA GLY A 404 -11.92 8.40 10.40
C GLY A 404 -10.43 8.64 10.68
N SER A 405 -10.11 9.55 11.61
CA SER A 405 -8.73 9.76 12.07
C SER A 405 -8.13 8.46 12.63
N ALA A 406 -6.80 8.30 12.52
CA ALA A 406 -6.13 7.09 12.98
C ALA A 406 -6.40 6.71 14.45
N PRO A 407 -6.50 7.65 15.42
CA PRO A 407 -6.92 7.33 16.78
C PRO A 407 -8.36 6.81 16.87
N TRP A 408 -9.30 7.37 16.08
CA TRP A 408 -10.68 6.86 15.98
C TRP A 408 -10.70 5.45 15.38
N ALA A 409 -9.90 5.21 14.35
CA ALA A 409 -9.83 3.92 13.67
C ALA A 409 -9.38 2.79 14.61
N LYS A 410 -8.38 3.02 15.48
CA LYS A 410 -7.97 2.01 16.48
C LYS A 410 -9.02 1.73 17.55
N LEU A 411 -9.81 2.72 17.98
CA LEU A 411 -10.96 2.49 18.86
C LEU A 411 -12.04 1.65 18.15
N ALA A 412 -12.36 1.98 16.89
CA ALA A 412 -13.30 1.22 16.07
C ALA A 412 -12.81 -0.22 15.82
N SER A 413 -11.51 -0.46 15.59
CA SER A 413 -10.93 -1.80 15.45
C SER A 413 -11.20 -2.66 16.68
N TRP A 414 -10.95 -2.13 17.88
CA TRP A 414 -11.21 -2.87 19.11
C TRP A 414 -12.70 -3.10 19.37
N LEU A 415 -13.56 -2.14 19.07
CA LEU A 415 -15.01 -2.32 19.19
C LEU A 415 -15.57 -3.36 18.21
N ASN A 416 -14.98 -3.52 17.02
CA ASN A 416 -15.32 -4.63 16.13
C ASN A 416 -14.71 -5.96 16.62
N PHE A 417 -13.48 -5.97 17.14
CA PHE A 417 -12.83 -7.16 17.69
C PHE A 417 -13.54 -7.75 18.91
N TYR A 418 -14.11 -6.90 19.78
CA TYR A 418 -14.92 -7.33 20.92
C TYR A 418 -16.43 -7.47 20.59
N GLU A 419 -16.81 -7.51 19.31
CA GLU A 419 -18.19 -7.62 18.80
C GLU A 419 -19.17 -6.52 19.33
N ALA A 420 -18.61 -5.42 19.84
CA ALA A 420 -19.30 -4.35 20.56
C ALA A 420 -19.50 -3.08 19.72
N CYS A 421 -19.41 -3.16 18.40
CA CYS A 421 -19.49 -2.01 17.48
C CYS A 421 -20.89 -1.38 17.41
N LYS A 422 -21.94 -2.19 17.59
CA LYS A 422 -23.34 -1.84 17.26
C LYS A 422 -23.94 -0.69 18.09
N PRO A 423 -23.70 -0.56 19.41
CA PRO A 423 -24.22 0.58 20.18
C PRO A 423 -23.65 1.94 19.76
N TYR A 424 -22.56 1.96 19.00
CA TYR A 424 -21.82 3.16 18.63
C TYR A 424 -21.86 3.50 17.14
N ALA A 425 -22.58 2.72 16.33
CA ALA A 425 -22.63 2.83 14.86
C ALA A 425 -21.24 2.83 14.20
N VAL A 426 -20.37 1.92 14.65
CA VAL A 426 -19.02 1.70 14.10
C VAL A 426 -18.81 0.27 13.59
N CYS A 427 -19.88 -0.48 13.29
CA CYS A 427 -19.74 -1.77 12.64
C CYS A 427 -19.29 -1.61 11.19
N LYS A 428 -18.74 -2.67 10.59
CA LYS A 428 -18.30 -2.71 9.18
C LYS A 428 -19.33 -2.07 8.24
N GLU A 429 -20.60 -2.44 8.39
CA GLU A 429 -21.70 -1.99 7.53
C GLU A 429 -22.03 -0.50 7.73
N ASP A 430 -21.95 0.01 8.96
CA ASP A 430 -22.17 1.44 9.28
C ASP A 430 -21.08 2.30 8.62
N ILE A 431 -19.83 1.84 8.74
CA ILE A 431 -18.64 2.50 8.23
C ILE A 431 -18.65 2.48 6.70
N GLU A 432 -18.91 1.34 6.06
CA GLU A 432 -19.00 1.24 4.60
C GLU A 432 -20.13 2.09 4.00
N GLN A 433 -21.28 2.20 4.68
CA GLN A 433 -22.34 3.12 4.27
C GLN A 433 -21.91 4.59 4.35
N ARG A 434 -21.08 4.94 5.34
CA ARG A 434 -20.59 6.30 5.57
C ARG A 434 -19.48 6.72 4.61
N ILE A 435 -18.48 5.86 4.39
CA ILE A 435 -17.29 6.21 3.58
C ILE A 435 -17.49 5.95 2.09
N PHE A 436 -18.48 5.14 1.73
CA PHE A 436 -18.86 4.88 0.34
C PHE A 436 -20.32 5.31 0.03
N PRO A 437 -20.65 6.61 0.14
CA PRO A 437 -21.97 7.15 -0.18
C PRO A 437 -22.35 7.04 -1.67
N HIS A 438 -21.39 6.71 -2.55
CA HIS A 438 -21.61 6.60 -3.98
C HIS A 438 -21.45 5.17 -4.48
N ARG A 439 -22.39 4.77 -5.33
CA ARG A 439 -22.41 3.49 -6.04
C ARG A 439 -22.74 3.75 -7.49
N TYR A 440 -21.88 3.31 -8.40
CA TYR A 440 -22.04 3.49 -9.83
C TYR A 440 -21.94 2.12 -10.52
N GLY A 441 -22.84 1.87 -11.48
CA GLY A 441 -22.88 0.64 -12.26
C GLY A 441 -22.70 0.95 -13.73
N TYR A 442 -21.96 0.10 -14.41
CA TYR A 442 -21.67 0.17 -15.85
C TYR A 442 -21.73 -1.24 -16.46
N ASP A 443 -21.76 -1.33 -17.79
CA ASP A 443 -21.83 -2.59 -18.56
C ASP A 443 -22.93 -3.57 -18.07
N LYS A 444 -24.14 -3.05 -17.82
CA LYS A 444 -25.31 -3.76 -17.25
C LYS A 444 -25.03 -4.39 -15.87
N GLY A 445 -24.11 -3.80 -15.11
CA GLY A 445 -23.62 -4.33 -13.85
C GLY A 445 -22.43 -5.30 -13.99
N GLY A 446 -21.83 -5.40 -15.18
CA GLY A 446 -20.53 -6.03 -15.38
C GLY A 446 -19.38 -5.27 -14.70
N ILE A 447 -19.55 -3.98 -14.42
CA ILE A 447 -18.67 -3.20 -13.53
C ILE A 447 -19.51 -2.51 -12.44
N LYS A 448 -19.09 -2.64 -11.18
CA LYS A 448 -19.76 -2.11 -9.99
C LYS A 448 -18.76 -1.33 -9.11
N VAL A 449 -18.83 0.00 -9.14
CA VAL A 449 -17.96 0.87 -8.34
C VAL A 449 -18.67 1.30 -7.05
N ARG A 450 -17.98 1.17 -5.92
CA ARG A 450 -18.36 1.67 -4.59
C ARG A 450 -17.29 2.65 -4.10
N THR A 451 -17.67 3.88 -3.77
CA THR A 451 -16.68 4.94 -3.55
C THR A 451 -17.17 6.13 -2.72
N GLY A 452 -16.22 6.89 -2.18
CA GLY A 452 -16.42 8.27 -1.70
C GLY A 452 -16.11 9.36 -2.73
N LEU A 453 -15.72 8.99 -3.97
CA LEU A 453 -15.39 9.90 -5.07
C LEU A 453 -16.61 10.28 -5.90
N GLY A 454 -16.64 11.52 -6.38
CA GLY A 454 -17.69 12.02 -7.25
C GLY A 454 -17.65 11.40 -8.66
N ARG A 455 -18.83 11.27 -9.29
CA ARG A 455 -19.01 10.59 -10.59
C ARG A 455 -18.01 10.98 -11.69
N PRO A 456 -17.61 12.25 -11.91
CA PRO A 456 -16.69 12.60 -13.01
C PRO A 456 -15.36 11.82 -12.96
N THR A 457 -14.79 11.62 -11.77
CA THR A 457 -13.58 10.81 -11.60
C THR A 457 -13.84 9.34 -11.93
N VAL A 458 -15.00 8.80 -11.53
CA VAL A 458 -15.33 7.39 -11.81
C VAL A 458 -15.65 7.16 -13.28
N ASP A 459 -16.30 8.13 -13.93
CA ASP A 459 -16.56 8.11 -15.36
C ASP A 459 -15.24 8.16 -16.15
N GLN A 460 -14.28 9.03 -15.79
CA GLN A 460 -12.92 9.03 -16.36
C GLN A 460 -12.27 7.64 -16.30
N LEU A 461 -12.25 7.02 -15.11
CA LEU A 461 -11.69 5.68 -14.92
C LEU A 461 -12.45 4.60 -15.73
N TYR A 462 -13.76 4.74 -15.88
CA TYR A 462 -14.53 3.85 -16.76
C TYR A 462 -14.18 4.03 -18.25
N TYR A 463 -13.92 5.24 -18.74
CA TYR A 463 -13.41 5.42 -20.11
C TYR A 463 -11.97 4.91 -20.25
N ALA A 464 -11.13 5.05 -19.22
CA ALA A 464 -9.78 4.49 -19.19
C ALA A 464 -9.80 2.96 -19.32
N SER A 465 -10.71 2.28 -18.60
CA SER A 465 -10.90 0.82 -18.71
C SER A 465 -11.26 0.38 -20.13
N LYS A 466 -11.95 1.21 -20.92
CA LYS A 466 -12.31 0.93 -22.31
C LYS A 466 -11.16 1.09 -23.31
N GLN A 467 -10.19 1.96 -23.03
CA GLN A 467 -8.92 1.99 -23.79
C GLN A 467 -8.12 0.72 -23.52
N VAL A 468 -7.91 0.38 -22.24
CA VAL A 468 -7.22 -0.84 -21.80
C VAL A 468 -7.87 -2.09 -22.39
N GLN A 469 -9.19 -2.24 -22.24
CA GLN A 469 -9.97 -3.38 -22.76
C GLN A 469 -9.81 -3.55 -24.28
N ALA A 470 -9.82 -2.45 -25.04
CA ALA A 470 -9.70 -2.51 -26.49
C ALA A 470 -8.32 -2.98 -26.94
N GLN A 471 -7.24 -2.42 -26.38
CA GLN A 471 -5.87 -2.83 -26.72
C GLN A 471 -5.57 -4.26 -26.24
N PHE A 472 -6.05 -4.65 -25.05
CA PHE A 472 -5.96 -6.02 -24.53
C PHE A 472 -6.58 -7.04 -25.49
N HIS A 473 -7.79 -6.78 -26.00
CA HIS A 473 -8.44 -7.70 -26.95
C HIS A 473 -7.74 -7.75 -28.32
N ARG A 474 -7.02 -6.70 -28.76
CA ARG A 474 -6.16 -6.78 -29.97
C ARG A 474 -5.00 -7.75 -29.75
N VAL A 475 -4.30 -7.64 -28.62
CA VAL A 475 -3.19 -8.56 -28.28
C VAL A 475 -3.72 -9.99 -28.17
N LEU A 476 -4.79 -10.20 -27.42
CA LEU A 476 -5.37 -11.52 -27.20
C LEU A 476 -5.94 -12.18 -28.46
N GLY A 477 -6.27 -11.40 -29.50
CA GLY A 477 -6.91 -11.87 -30.74
C GLY A 477 -8.35 -12.36 -30.56
N THR A 478 -8.91 -12.27 -29.34
CA THR A 478 -10.27 -12.73 -29.01
C THR A 478 -10.90 -11.90 -27.90
N ARG A 479 -12.23 -11.95 -27.85
CA ARG A 479 -13.11 -11.31 -26.87
C ARG A 479 -13.82 -12.30 -25.95
N GLU A 480 -13.62 -13.60 -26.19
CA GLU A 480 -14.23 -14.66 -25.38
C GLU A 480 -13.44 -14.90 -24.08
N PRO A 481 -14.10 -14.95 -22.90
CA PRO A 481 -13.48 -15.38 -21.63
C PRO A 481 -12.83 -16.77 -21.71
N LEU A 482 -12.13 -17.14 -20.65
CA LEU A 482 -11.71 -18.53 -20.47
C LEU A 482 -12.90 -19.44 -20.20
N ALA A 483 -12.83 -20.69 -20.65
CA ALA A 483 -13.86 -21.68 -20.41
C ALA A 483 -13.95 -21.99 -18.90
N GLY A 484 -15.10 -21.70 -18.28
CA GLY A 484 -15.31 -21.86 -16.84
C GLY A 484 -15.02 -20.62 -15.99
N ASP A 485 -14.67 -19.47 -16.60
CA ASP A 485 -14.58 -18.19 -15.90
C ASP A 485 -15.87 -17.84 -15.13
N THR A 486 -15.72 -17.44 -13.86
CA THR A 486 -16.83 -17.00 -12.99
C THR A 486 -16.86 -15.49 -12.76
N ASN A 487 -15.83 -14.76 -13.16
CA ASN A 487 -15.58 -13.35 -12.82
C ASN A 487 -16.39 -12.39 -13.70
N THR A 488 -17.68 -12.66 -13.85
CA THR A 488 -18.66 -12.00 -14.74
C THR A 488 -19.06 -10.58 -14.32
N SER A 489 -18.53 -10.10 -13.20
CA SER A 489 -18.82 -8.78 -12.63
C SER A 489 -17.61 -8.30 -11.83
N LEU A 490 -16.91 -7.30 -12.36
CA LEU A 490 -15.87 -6.58 -11.64
C LEU A 490 -16.49 -5.68 -10.57
N ASN A 491 -15.99 -5.77 -9.34
CA ASN A 491 -16.29 -4.87 -8.24
C ASN A 491 -15.06 -3.97 -7.99
N ILE A 492 -15.29 -2.69 -7.73
CA ILE A 492 -14.22 -1.71 -7.55
C ILE A 492 -14.51 -0.88 -6.30
N VAL A 493 -13.54 -0.79 -5.39
CA VAL A 493 -13.66 -0.02 -4.14
C VAL A 493 -12.64 1.11 -4.13
N LEU A 494 -13.11 2.34 -4.38
CA LEU A 494 -12.25 3.52 -4.46
C LEU A 494 -12.40 4.39 -3.20
N TYR A 495 -11.36 4.41 -2.36
CA TYR A 495 -11.29 5.25 -1.16
C TYR A 495 -11.04 6.72 -1.52
N ALA A 496 -11.60 7.65 -0.75
CA ALA A 496 -11.59 9.08 -1.06
C ALA A 496 -10.22 9.76 -0.84
N SER A 497 -9.33 9.15 -0.06
CA SER A 497 -7.95 9.56 0.15
C SER A 497 -7.07 8.39 0.57
N ARG A 498 -5.75 8.54 0.48
CA ARG A 498 -4.77 7.63 1.10
C ARG A 498 -5.02 7.42 2.60
N ALA A 499 -5.37 8.49 3.33
CA ALA A 499 -5.66 8.40 4.76
C ALA A 499 -6.93 7.58 5.05
N ASP A 500 -7.92 7.58 4.14
CA ASP A 500 -9.07 6.69 4.26
C ASP A 500 -8.67 5.22 4.00
N TYR A 501 -7.75 4.96 3.07
CA TYR A 501 -7.23 3.61 2.82
C TYR A 501 -6.50 3.07 4.05
N GLU A 502 -5.45 3.76 4.53
CA GLU A 502 -4.63 3.34 5.69
C GLU A 502 -5.45 3.10 6.98
N ASN A 503 -6.56 3.82 7.17
CA ASN A 503 -7.36 3.74 8.39
C ASN A 503 -8.59 2.84 8.29
N TYR A 504 -9.27 2.79 7.15
CA TYR A 504 -10.47 1.96 6.98
C TYR A 504 -10.19 0.62 6.28
N HIS A 505 -9.20 0.49 5.39
CA HIS A 505 -9.01 -0.78 4.67
C HIS A 505 -8.65 -1.94 5.63
N PRO A 506 -7.64 -1.84 6.54
CA PRO A 506 -7.34 -2.93 7.46
C PRO A 506 -8.47 -3.22 8.47
N LEU A 507 -9.31 -2.23 8.76
CA LEU A 507 -10.50 -2.37 9.60
C LEU A 507 -11.61 -3.17 8.90
N LEU A 508 -11.78 -2.97 7.58
CA LEU A 508 -12.88 -3.52 6.80
C LEU A 508 -12.55 -4.86 6.13
N THR A 509 -11.28 -5.10 5.76
CA THR A 509 -10.84 -6.33 5.05
C THR A 509 -9.90 -7.20 5.88
N GLY A 510 -9.16 -6.62 6.83
CA GLY A 510 -8.07 -7.28 7.54
C GLY A 510 -6.77 -7.40 6.73
N MET A 511 -6.70 -6.81 5.53
CA MET A 511 -5.50 -6.73 4.67
C MET A 511 -4.67 -5.48 5.01
N ASP A 512 -3.42 -5.43 4.55
CA ASP A 512 -2.53 -4.28 4.77
C ASP A 512 -2.73 -3.18 3.71
N THR A 513 -2.00 -2.08 3.84
CA THR A 513 -2.07 -0.90 2.96
C THR A 513 -0.71 -0.33 2.57
N ASP A 514 0.37 -1.11 2.70
CA ASP A 514 1.71 -0.75 2.20
C ASP A 514 1.81 -1.06 0.68
N ASN A 515 0.78 -0.62 -0.05
CA ASN A 515 0.57 -0.82 -1.48
C ASN A 515 -0.24 0.37 -2.05
N GLY A 516 -0.18 0.57 -3.36
CA GLY A 516 -1.01 1.52 -4.09
C GLY A 516 -2.42 0.99 -4.42
N GLY A 517 -2.63 -0.32 -4.30
CA GLY A 517 -3.89 -1.02 -4.58
C GLY A 517 -3.76 -2.52 -4.31
N ILE A 518 -4.89 -3.23 -4.33
CA ILE A 518 -4.92 -4.69 -4.30
C ILE A 518 -6.12 -5.29 -5.07
N TYR A 519 -5.87 -6.19 -6.03
CA TYR A 519 -6.89 -7.02 -6.69
C TYR A 519 -7.05 -8.41 -6.07
N ILE A 520 -8.28 -8.74 -5.72
CA ILE A 520 -8.71 -10.06 -5.25
C ILE A 520 -9.47 -10.76 -6.38
N GLU A 521 -8.92 -11.84 -6.90
CA GLU A 521 -9.51 -12.49 -8.07
C GLU A 521 -10.77 -13.30 -7.74
N ARG A 522 -10.80 -14.05 -6.64
CA ARG A 522 -12.02 -14.74 -6.19
C ARG A 522 -13.05 -13.71 -5.70
N GLY A 523 -14.04 -13.45 -6.55
CA GLY A 523 -15.03 -12.38 -6.36
C GLY A 523 -14.69 -11.08 -7.10
N ALA A 524 -13.65 -11.09 -7.94
CA ALA A 524 -13.26 -10.02 -8.87
C ALA A 524 -13.40 -8.62 -8.25
N THR A 525 -12.63 -8.33 -7.20
CA THR A 525 -12.73 -7.08 -6.46
C THR A 525 -11.36 -6.44 -6.29
N PHE A 526 -11.12 -5.24 -6.84
CA PHE A 526 -9.95 -4.44 -6.47
C PHE A 526 -10.27 -3.24 -5.58
N TYR A 527 -9.27 -2.84 -4.81
CA TYR A 527 -9.31 -1.75 -3.84
C TYR A 527 -8.18 -0.79 -4.12
N THR A 528 -8.46 0.50 -4.28
CA THR A 528 -7.42 1.55 -4.39
C THR A 528 -7.95 2.89 -3.91
N TYR A 529 -7.12 3.94 -3.92
CA TYR A 529 -7.42 5.23 -3.31
C TYR A 529 -7.02 6.43 -4.17
N GLN A 530 -7.79 7.51 -4.04
CA GLN A 530 -7.44 8.81 -4.61
C GLN A 530 -6.24 9.42 -3.86
N ARG A 531 -5.34 10.04 -4.62
CA ARG A 531 -3.97 10.38 -4.21
C ARG A 531 -3.55 11.73 -4.76
N ARG A 532 -2.71 12.43 -4.02
CA ARG A 532 -2.02 13.66 -4.47
C ARG A 532 -0.64 13.27 -4.97
N VAL A 533 -0.33 13.61 -6.22
CA VAL A 533 0.97 13.30 -6.84
C VAL A 533 1.93 14.49 -6.63
N PRO A 534 3.17 14.29 -6.15
CA PRO A 534 3.80 13.03 -5.72
C PRO A 534 3.75 12.79 -4.19
N GLN A 535 2.83 13.42 -3.44
CA GLN A 535 2.89 13.42 -1.96
C GLN A 535 2.33 12.16 -1.29
N ASP A 536 1.35 11.50 -1.92
CA ASP A 536 0.74 10.26 -1.42
C ASP A 536 1.34 9.02 -2.10
N SER A 537 1.67 9.15 -3.39
CA SER A 537 2.23 8.18 -4.35
C SER A 537 2.75 8.99 -5.56
N SER A 538 3.74 8.51 -6.32
CA SER A 538 4.24 9.19 -7.54
C SER A 538 3.39 8.92 -8.78
N LEU A 539 2.55 7.88 -8.76
CA LEU A 539 1.59 7.53 -9.81
C LEU A 539 0.22 8.18 -9.58
N THR A 540 -0.57 8.30 -10.65
CA THR A 540 -1.96 8.78 -10.60
C THR A 540 -2.94 7.69 -10.16
N LEU A 541 -4.17 8.10 -9.80
CA LEU A 541 -5.28 7.15 -9.58
C LEU A 541 -5.68 6.43 -10.88
N GLU A 542 -5.47 7.04 -12.05
CA GLU A 542 -5.80 6.39 -13.33
C GLU A 542 -4.82 5.26 -13.65
N GLU A 543 -3.52 5.48 -13.45
CA GLU A 543 -2.49 4.45 -13.68
C GLU A 543 -2.75 3.16 -12.90
N LEU A 544 -2.83 3.24 -11.56
CA LEU A 544 -3.06 2.03 -10.77
C LEU A 544 -4.46 1.44 -10.97
N PHE A 545 -5.47 2.24 -11.34
CA PHE A 545 -6.75 1.68 -11.77
C PHE A 545 -6.63 0.86 -13.06
N ARG A 546 -5.81 1.30 -14.03
CA ARG A 546 -5.59 0.59 -15.31
C ARG A 546 -4.73 -0.67 -15.12
N HIS A 547 -3.73 -0.63 -14.24
CA HIS A 547 -2.94 -1.81 -13.82
C HIS A 547 -3.86 -2.88 -13.20
N GLU A 548 -4.64 -2.51 -12.18
CA GLU A 548 -5.58 -3.38 -11.48
C GLU A 548 -6.69 -3.92 -12.40
N TYR A 549 -7.18 -3.09 -13.31
CA TYR A 549 -8.12 -3.53 -14.34
C TYR A 549 -7.49 -4.57 -15.28
N THR A 550 -6.20 -4.45 -15.60
CA THR A 550 -5.48 -5.44 -16.39
C THR A 550 -5.30 -6.77 -15.66
N HIS A 551 -5.06 -6.78 -14.35
CA HIS A 551 -5.08 -8.02 -13.56
C HIS A 551 -6.44 -8.75 -13.65
N TYR A 552 -7.55 -8.01 -13.60
CA TYR A 552 -8.89 -8.54 -13.85
C TYR A 552 -9.02 -9.13 -15.26
N LEU A 553 -8.49 -8.43 -16.29
CA LEU A 553 -8.49 -8.96 -17.66
C LEU A 553 -7.63 -10.23 -17.80
N ASN A 554 -6.46 -10.29 -17.18
CA ASN A 554 -5.58 -11.47 -17.20
C ASN A 554 -6.26 -12.71 -16.58
N GLY A 555 -6.87 -12.58 -15.39
CA GLY A 555 -7.62 -13.68 -14.77
C GLY A 555 -8.86 -14.12 -15.57
N ARG A 556 -9.60 -13.15 -16.12
CA ARG A 556 -10.84 -13.42 -16.89
C ARG A 556 -10.60 -14.03 -18.27
N PHE A 557 -9.51 -13.66 -18.94
CA PHE A 557 -9.30 -13.89 -20.36
C PHE A 557 -7.97 -14.55 -20.74
N ALA A 558 -6.97 -14.64 -19.85
CA ALA A 558 -5.63 -15.12 -20.20
C ALA A 558 -5.16 -16.34 -19.42
N VAL A 559 -5.12 -16.28 -18.08
CA VAL A 559 -4.54 -17.33 -17.22
C VAL A 559 -5.65 -18.22 -16.61
N PRO A 560 -5.74 -19.51 -16.95
CA PRO A 560 -6.78 -20.39 -16.41
C PRO A 560 -6.46 -20.84 -14.97
N GLY A 561 -7.46 -20.73 -14.10
CA GLY A 561 -7.36 -21.05 -12.67
C GLY A 561 -7.84 -19.87 -11.83
N TYR A 562 -7.09 -19.56 -10.78
CA TYR A 562 -7.14 -18.30 -10.04
C TYR A 562 -5.70 -17.88 -9.73
N PHE A 563 -5.44 -16.58 -9.56
CA PHE A 563 -4.13 -16.09 -9.10
C PHE A 563 -3.62 -16.86 -7.88
N GLY A 564 -2.31 -17.10 -7.79
CA GLY A 564 -1.68 -17.78 -6.65
C GLY A 564 -2.03 -19.27 -6.48
N GLU A 565 -2.80 -19.88 -7.39
CA GLU A 565 -3.25 -21.27 -7.28
C GLU A 565 -2.80 -22.14 -8.47
N GLY A 566 -2.19 -23.29 -8.15
CA GLY A 566 -1.82 -24.31 -9.14
C GLY A 566 -0.58 -23.93 -9.99
N PRO A 567 -0.33 -24.69 -11.09
CA PRO A 567 0.95 -24.66 -11.79
C PRO A 567 1.40 -23.31 -12.35
N TRP A 568 0.48 -22.37 -12.60
CA TRP A 568 0.84 -21.04 -13.10
C TRP A 568 1.62 -20.20 -12.08
N TYR A 569 1.41 -20.42 -10.78
CA TYR A 569 1.93 -19.56 -9.71
C TYR A 569 2.99 -20.23 -8.83
N GLU A 570 3.42 -21.44 -9.18
CA GLU A 570 4.57 -22.08 -8.55
C GLU A 570 5.87 -21.36 -8.95
N ASN A 571 6.74 -21.09 -7.96
CA ASN A 571 8.08 -20.51 -8.16
C ASN A 571 8.09 -19.20 -8.97
N ASP A 572 7.16 -18.28 -8.69
CA ASP A 572 7.04 -16.97 -9.37
C ASP A 572 6.88 -17.06 -10.90
N ARG A 573 6.41 -18.20 -11.44
CA ARG A 573 6.37 -18.47 -12.89
C ARG A 573 5.71 -17.36 -13.71
N THR A 574 4.51 -16.90 -13.36
CA THR A 574 3.85 -15.80 -14.07
C THR A 574 4.13 -14.42 -13.48
N THR A 575 4.87 -14.27 -12.38
CA THR A 575 5.06 -13.00 -11.66
C THR A 575 5.54 -11.87 -12.58
N ALA A 576 6.55 -12.12 -13.42
CA ALA A 576 7.01 -11.16 -14.43
C ALA A 576 5.94 -10.79 -15.48
N MET A 577 5.04 -11.72 -15.81
CA MET A 577 3.97 -11.54 -16.80
C MET A 577 2.76 -10.81 -16.22
N ASP A 578 2.24 -11.23 -15.06
CA ASP A 578 1.02 -10.67 -14.47
C ASP A 578 1.17 -9.19 -14.13
N GLU A 579 2.34 -8.80 -13.61
CA GLU A 579 2.68 -7.41 -13.27
C GLU A 579 3.17 -6.63 -14.49
N GLY A 580 4.12 -7.21 -15.25
CA GLY A 580 4.67 -6.56 -16.42
C GLY A 580 3.62 -6.27 -17.51
N THR A 581 2.65 -7.16 -17.71
CA THR A 581 1.55 -6.89 -18.66
C THR A 581 0.59 -5.83 -18.14
N ALA A 582 0.41 -5.71 -16.82
CA ALA A 582 -0.42 -4.67 -16.21
C ALA A 582 0.22 -3.27 -16.34
N GLU A 583 1.51 -3.15 -16.04
CA GLU A 583 2.31 -1.93 -16.26
C GLU A 583 2.34 -1.48 -17.72
N PHE A 584 2.34 -2.46 -18.64
CA PHE A 584 2.30 -2.27 -20.10
C PHE A 584 0.92 -1.81 -20.58
N PHE A 585 -0.16 -2.52 -20.22
CA PHE A 585 -1.51 -2.18 -20.67
C PHE A 585 -2.06 -0.91 -20.02
N ASP A 586 -1.50 -0.45 -18.89
CA ASP A 586 -1.74 0.90 -18.37
C ASP A 586 -1.42 1.98 -19.44
N GLY A 587 -0.36 1.77 -20.24
CA GLY A 587 -0.03 2.63 -21.39
C GLY A 587 -1.04 2.62 -22.56
N ALA A 588 -2.15 1.88 -22.48
CA ALA A 588 -3.14 1.81 -23.56
C ALA A 588 -3.77 3.16 -23.90
N THR A 589 -3.80 3.49 -25.18
CA THR A 589 -4.48 4.67 -25.72
C THR A 589 -5.72 4.24 -26.49
N ARG A 590 -6.52 5.22 -26.94
CA ARG A 590 -7.67 4.99 -27.82
C ARG A 590 -7.23 4.57 -29.23
N ASP A 591 -6.29 5.30 -29.82
CA ASP A 591 -5.99 5.33 -31.26
C ASP A 591 -4.49 5.32 -31.65
N ASP A 592 -3.55 5.34 -30.70
CA ASP A 592 -2.10 5.19 -30.93
C ASP A 592 -1.54 3.93 -30.24
N GLY A 593 -2.35 2.86 -30.23
CA GLY A 593 -1.97 1.59 -29.62
C GLY A 593 -1.70 1.68 -28.11
N ILE A 594 -0.52 1.22 -27.69
CA ILE A 594 -0.01 1.29 -26.31
C ILE A 594 1.27 2.13 -26.31
N ALA A 595 1.32 3.14 -25.47
CA ALA A 595 2.41 4.10 -25.35
C ALA A 595 3.37 3.76 -24.18
N VAL A 596 4.62 4.18 -24.29
CA VAL A 596 5.62 4.02 -23.21
C VAL A 596 5.31 4.97 -22.06
N ARG A 597 5.05 4.41 -20.88
CA ARG A 597 4.82 5.18 -19.64
C ARG A 597 6.09 5.80 -19.06
N LYS A 598 5.96 7.04 -18.60
CA LYS A 598 7.02 7.88 -18.04
C LYS A 598 7.53 7.41 -16.67
N SER A 599 6.66 6.79 -15.88
CA SER A 599 6.95 6.19 -14.57
C SER A 599 8.02 5.11 -14.67
N LEU A 600 7.79 4.10 -15.50
CA LEU A 600 8.65 2.91 -15.67
C LEU A 600 10.07 3.30 -16.09
N VAL A 601 10.18 4.23 -17.04
CA VAL A 601 11.49 4.69 -17.53
C VAL A 601 12.21 5.54 -16.47
N LYS A 602 11.50 6.32 -15.65
CA LYS A 602 12.11 7.00 -14.48
C LYS A 602 12.58 6.02 -13.41
N SER A 603 11.86 4.93 -13.17
CA SER A 603 12.25 3.86 -12.26
C SER A 603 13.57 3.18 -12.70
N ILE A 604 13.69 2.82 -13.99
CA ILE A 604 14.92 2.25 -14.58
C ILE A 604 16.10 3.24 -14.50
N ILE A 605 15.86 4.54 -14.69
CA ILE A 605 16.89 5.58 -14.49
C ILE A 605 17.33 5.66 -13.02
N ALA A 606 16.40 5.56 -12.06
CA ALA A 606 16.72 5.58 -10.63
C ALA A 606 17.52 4.35 -10.18
N ASP A 607 17.12 3.16 -10.63
CA ASP A 607 17.81 1.88 -10.38
C ASP A 607 19.26 1.89 -10.90
N THR A 608 19.49 2.47 -12.08
CA THR A 608 20.83 2.54 -12.69
C THR A 608 21.64 3.77 -12.28
N ALA A 609 21.06 4.75 -11.55
CA ALA A 609 21.73 6.02 -11.19
C ALA A 609 23.00 5.85 -10.35
N ALA A 610 23.14 4.74 -9.62
CA ALA A 610 24.34 4.40 -8.84
C ALA A 610 25.44 3.68 -9.66
N GLY A 611 25.27 3.52 -10.97
CA GLY A 611 26.16 2.74 -11.84
C GLY A 611 25.92 1.23 -11.81
N GLY A 612 24.77 0.79 -11.28
CA GLY A 612 24.34 -0.61 -11.33
C GLY A 612 23.91 -1.04 -12.74
N PRO A 613 24.02 -2.32 -13.10
CA PRO A 613 23.56 -2.83 -14.38
C PRO A 613 22.03 -2.94 -14.43
N ARG A 614 21.46 -2.71 -15.62
CA ARG A 614 20.06 -3.05 -15.94
C ARG A 614 19.80 -4.54 -15.71
N MET A 615 18.55 -4.91 -15.46
CA MET A 615 18.14 -6.31 -15.54
C MET A 615 18.20 -6.78 -17.00
N SER A 616 18.76 -7.96 -17.24
CA SER A 616 18.67 -8.61 -18.54
C SER A 616 17.25 -9.13 -18.79
N VAL A 617 16.94 -9.46 -20.05
CA VAL A 617 15.69 -10.11 -20.45
C VAL A 617 15.53 -11.47 -19.74
N ASP A 618 16.63 -12.20 -19.55
CA ASP A 618 16.64 -13.43 -18.77
C ASP A 618 16.31 -13.19 -17.29
N GLN A 619 16.88 -12.15 -16.67
CA GLN A 619 16.61 -11.81 -15.27
C GLN A 619 15.18 -11.31 -15.06
N LEU A 620 14.66 -10.43 -15.92
CA LEU A 620 13.31 -9.89 -15.76
C LEU A 620 12.23 -10.96 -16.02
N LEU A 621 12.44 -11.90 -16.94
CA LEU A 621 11.49 -12.99 -17.21
C LEU A 621 11.53 -14.11 -16.16
N HIS A 622 12.59 -14.20 -15.36
CA HIS A 622 12.76 -15.17 -14.27
C HIS A 622 12.84 -14.52 -12.88
N ALA A 623 12.39 -13.26 -12.76
CA ALA A 623 12.39 -12.50 -11.52
C ALA A 623 11.47 -13.13 -10.46
N THR A 624 11.83 -12.95 -9.19
CA THR A 624 11.12 -13.51 -8.04
C THR A 624 10.87 -12.45 -6.97
N TYR A 625 9.71 -12.46 -6.30
CA TYR A 625 9.47 -11.53 -5.18
C TYR A 625 10.48 -11.73 -4.05
N ALA A 626 11.02 -12.94 -3.90
CA ALA A 626 11.99 -13.29 -2.86
C ALA A 626 13.44 -12.85 -3.15
N GLY A 627 13.82 -12.71 -4.42
CA GLY A 627 15.17 -12.34 -4.85
C GLY A 627 15.30 -10.90 -5.36
N ASP A 628 14.33 -10.46 -6.16
CA ASP A 628 14.34 -9.18 -6.89
C ASP A 628 13.41 -8.13 -6.26
N GLY A 629 12.48 -8.56 -5.39
CA GLY A 629 11.39 -7.73 -4.90
C GLY A 629 10.55 -7.22 -6.06
N PHE A 630 10.19 -5.94 -6.03
CA PHE A 630 9.45 -5.26 -7.10
C PHE A 630 10.35 -4.71 -8.23
N ARG A 631 11.69 -4.83 -8.14
CA ARG A 631 12.64 -4.22 -9.09
C ARG A 631 12.30 -4.54 -10.55
N PHE A 632 11.78 -5.74 -10.80
CA PHE A 632 11.46 -6.22 -12.14
C PHE A 632 10.25 -5.53 -12.79
N TYR A 633 9.33 -4.91 -12.04
CA TYR A 633 8.05 -4.38 -12.57
C TYR A 633 8.27 -3.43 -13.76
N SER A 634 9.09 -2.40 -13.55
CA SER A 634 9.38 -1.40 -14.58
C SER A 634 10.17 -1.96 -15.77
N TYR A 635 11.04 -2.97 -15.54
CA TYR A 635 11.73 -3.69 -16.61
C TYR A 635 10.75 -4.57 -17.42
N ALA A 636 9.86 -5.32 -16.74
CA ALA A 636 8.87 -6.16 -17.40
C ALA A 636 7.84 -5.33 -18.18
N GLY A 637 7.30 -4.25 -17.61
CA GLY A 637 6.41 -3.32 -18.30
C GLY A 637 7.02 -2.75 -19.56
N THR A 638 8.24 -2.18 -19.46
CA THR A 638 8.94 -1.66 -20.65
C THR A 638 9.33 -2.77 -21.65
N PHE A 639 9.60 -3.99 -21.20
CA PHE A 639 9.88 -5.13 -22.07
C PHE A 639 8.64 -5.56 -22.86
N PHE A 640 7.45 -5.60 -22.25
CA PHE A 640 6.21 -5.87 -22.97
C PHE A 640 5.83 -4.73 -23.93
N THR A 641 6.10 -3.46 -23.59
CA THR A 641 5.96 -2.34 -24.55
C THR A 641 6.95 -2.46 -25.72
N TYR A 642 8.19 -2.90 -25.47
CA TYR A 642 9.15 -3.24 -26.53
C TYR A 642 8.62 -4.37 -27.43
N LEU A 643 8.11 -5.46 -26.85
CA LEU A 643 7.52 -6.57 -27.63
C LEU A 643 6.34 -6.07 -28.46
N TRP A 644 5.44 -5.25 -27.91
CA TRP A 644 4.34 -4.63 -28.67
C TRP A 644 4.82 -3.87 -29.91
N HIS A 645 5.84 -3.01 -29.78
CA HIS A 645 6.34 -2.22 -30.91
C HIS A 645 7.20 -3.00 -31.90
N GLN A 646 7.99 -4.00 -31.46
CA GLN A 646 9.05 -4.61 -32.28
C GLN A 646 8.88 -6.11 -32.56
N ARG A 647 8.12 -6.83 -31.74
CA ARG A 647 7.92 -8.29 -31.78
C ARG A 647 6.50 -8.72 -31.33
N PRO A 648 5.40 -8.08 -31.78
CA PRO A 648 4.07 -8.36 -31.23
C PRO A 648 3.65 -9.82 -31.40
N ALA A 649 4.14 -10.56 -32.40
CA ALA A 649 3.90 -12.00 -32.53
C ALA A 649 4.42 -12.82 -31.34
N GLN A 650 5.49 -12.38 -30.66
CA GLN A 650 6.02 -13.03 -29.45
C GLN A 650 5.13 -12.76 -28.23
N LEU A 651 4.66 -11.52 -28.05
CA LEU A 651 3.66 -11.16 -27.02
C LEU A 651 2.36 -11.96 -27.23
N ARG A 652 1.91 -12.08 -28.48
CA ARG A 652 0.74 -12.88 -28.87
C ARG A 652 0.99 -14.39 -28.81
N GLU A 653 2.25 -14.85 -28.76
CA GLU A 653 2.59 -16.26 -28.49
C GLU A 653 2.43 -16.59 -27.01
N MET A 654 2.98 -15.75 -26.14
CA MET A 654 2.80 -15.87 -24.69
C MET A 654 1.32 -16.01 -24.31
N TYR A 655 0.47 -15.10 -24.78
CA TYR A 655 -0.97 -15.14 -24.50
C TYR A 655 -1.69 -16.37 -25.08
N ARG A 656 -1.17 -17.00 -26.14
CA ARG A 656 -1.70 -18.28 -26.64
C ARG A 656 -1.32 -19.44 -25.71
N HIS A 657 -0.09 -19.48 -25.19
CA HIS A 657 0.33 -20.51 -24.22
C HIS A 657 -0.44 -20.40 -22.89
N LEU A 658 -0.65 -19.17 -22.39
CA LEU A 658 -1.50 -18.90 -21.22
C LEU A 658 -2.92 -19.45 -21.44
N ARG A 659 -3.60 -19.02 -22.52
CA ARG A 659 -4.98 -19.44 -22.83
C ARG A 659 -5.13 -20.92 -23.14
N ALA A 660 -4.08 -21.58 -23.63
CA ALA A 660 -4.06 -23.03 -23.86
C ALA A 660 -3.98 -23.84 -22.56
N GLY A 661 -3.61 -23.22 -21.44
CA GLY A 661 -3.35 -23.93 -20.19
C GLY A 661 -2.03 -24.70 -20.21
N ASP A 662 -1.01 -24.18 -20.92
CA ASP A 662 0.30 -24.83 -21.09
C ASP A 662 1.46 -24.05 -20.42
N PRO A 663 1.72 -24.29 -19.12
CA PRO A 663 2.88 -23.75 -18.41
C PRO A 663 4.23 -24.15 -19.01
N ALA A 664 4.32 -25.31 -19.68
CA ALA A 664 5.59 -25.79 -20.23
C ALA A 664 5.95 -25.05 -21.52
N ALA A 665 4.98 -24.75 -22.39
CA ALA A 665 5.17 -23.89 -23.54
C ALA A 665 5.44 -22.43 -23.14
N PHE A 666 4.83 -21.95 -22.06
CA PHE A 666 5.12 -20.63 -21.49
C PHE A 666 6.53 -20.54 -20.88
N ASP A 667 6.96 -21.54 -20.11
CA ASP A 667 8.34 -21.60 -19.61
C ASP A 667 9.35 -21.70 -20.77
N ALA A 668 9.07 -22.52 -21.80
CA ALA A 668 9.88 -22.61 -23.01
C ALA A 668 9.90 -21.31 -23.85
N TRP A 669 8.88 -20.45 -23.72
CA TRP A 669 8.86 -19.10 -24.29
C TRP A 669 9.78 -18.17 -23.47
N ARG A 670 9.69 -18.17 -22.13
CA ARG A 670 10.57 -17.38 -21.23
C ARG A 670 12.05 -17.73 -21.46
N ASP A 671 12.36 -19.03 -21.40
CA ASP A 671 13.70 -19.62 -21.65
C ASP A 671 14.31 -19.18 -22.98
N ARG A 672 13.46 -19.05 -24.01
CA ARG A 672 13.88 -18.71 -25.37
C ARG A 672 14.18 -17.22 -25.52
N LEU A 673 13.31 -16.34 -24.99
CA LEU A 673 13.51 -14.89 -25.08
C LEU A 673 14.64 -14.41 -24.16
N GLY A 674 14.77 -14.98 -22.95
CA GLY A 674 15.88 -14.68 -22.04
C GLY A 674 17.26 -14.95 -22.64
N ARG A 675 17.38 -16.02 -23.44
CA ARG A 675 18.64 -16.43 -24.09
C ARG A 675 18.87 -15.83 -25.48
N ASP A 676 17.90 -15.09 -26.02
CA ASP A 676 18.05 -14.44 -27.35
C ASP A 676 18.84 -13.13 -27.22
N ALA A 677 20.12 -13.20 -27.62
CA ALA A 677 21.02 -12.07 -27.59
C ALA A 677 20.63 -10.92 -28.54
N SER A 678 19.73 -11.13 -29.52
CA SER A 678 19.15 -10.03 -30.31
C SER A 678 18.01 -9.35 -29.57
N VAL A 679 17.10 -10.12 -28.96
CA VAL A 679 16.04 -9.59 -28.09
C VAL A 679 16.63 -8.72 -26.98
N GLN A 680 17.72 -9.16 -26.32
CA GLN A 680 18.45 -8.34 -25.34
C GLN A 680 18.94 -7.01 -25.92
N ARG A 681 19.73 -7.03 -27.02
CA ARG A 681 20.30 -5.80 -27.62
C ARG A 681 19.22 -4.83 -28.11
N GLU A 682 18.13 -5.36 -28.65
CA GLU A 682 17.02 -4.57 -29.18
C GLU A 682 16.17 -3.96 -28.05
N TYR A 683 16.03 -4.66 -26.92
CA TYR A 683 15.43 -4.11 -25.71
C TYR A 683 16.32 -3.02 -25.05
N ASP A 684 17.64 -3.23 -24.96
CA ASP A 684 18.58 -2.21 -24.48
C ASP A 684 18.55 -0.93 -25.34
N ALA A 685 18.58 -1.09 -26.66
CA ALA A 685 18.48 0.03 -27.59
C ALA A 685 17.10 0.72 -27.54
N PHE A 686 16.03 -0.03 -27.28
CA PHE A 686 14.71 0.53 -27.01
C PHE A 686 14.71 1.37 -25.73
N LEU A 687 15.26 0.86 -24.63
CA LEU A 687 15.39 1.59 -23.36
C LEU A 687 16.20 2.88 -23.53
N ASP A 688 17.36 2.82 -24.18
CA ASP A 688 18.18 4.01 -24.48
C ASP A 688 17.36 5.08 -25.22
N ALA A 689 16.60 4.65 -26.23
CA ALA A 689 15.72 5.53 -27.01
C ALA A 689 14.51 6.06 -26.23
N GLN A 690 14.08 5.43 -25.13
CA GLN A 690 13.02 5.98 -24.26
C GLN A 690 13.62 6.91 -23.18
N ILE A 691 14.76 6.55 -22.60
CA ILE A 691 15.49 7.33 -21.60
C ILE A 691 15.89 8.69 -22.17
N ALA A 692 16.38 8.74 -23.42
CA ALA A 692 16.76 9.97 -24.10
C ALA A 692 15.64 11.01 -24.26
N LYS A 693 14.37 10.59 -24.16
CA LYS A 693 13.16 11.44 -24.24
C LYS A 693 12.24 11.26 -23.02
N VAL A 694 12.77 10.85 -21.87
CA VAL A 694 11.96 10.44 -20.70
C VAL A 694 10.94 11.50 -20.27
N ASP A 695 11.21 12.79 -20.49
CA ASP A 695 10.26 13.84 -20.14
C ASP A 695 9.10 14.06 -21.12
N GLU A 696 9.17 13.49 -22.32
CA GLU A 696 8.10 13.49 -23.34
C GLU A 696 7.19 12.25 -23.25
N LEU A 697 7.52 11.28 -22.40
CA LEU A 697 6.81 10.00 -22.29
C LEU A 697 5.40 10.14 -21.66
N PHE A 698 4.55 9.16 -21.96
CA PHE A 698 3.13 9.17 -21.63
C PHE A 698 2.88 9.08 -20.12
N VAL A 699 1.89 9.84 -19.66
CA VAL A 699 1.24 9.69 -18.35
C VAL A 699 -0.27 9.59 -18.62
N PRO A 700 -0.95 8.51 -18.24
CA PRO A 700 -2.38 8.33 -18.47
C PRO A 700 -3.25 9.43 -17.85
N ASP A 701 -4.07 10.08 -18.69
CA ASP A 701 -5.14 11.00 -18.30
C ASP A 701 -6.27 10.92 -19.35
N THR A 702 -7.32 10.15 -19.05
CA THR A 702 -8.40 9.88 -20.00
C THR A 702 -9.40 11.04 -20.09
N VAL A 703 -9.20 11.86 -21.12
CA VAL A 703 -10.23 12.77 -21.62
C VAL A 703 -11.35 11.97 -22.28
N TYR A 704 -12.61 12.35 -22.01
CA TYR A 704 -13.81 11.74 -22.59
C TYR A 704 -14.93 12.77 -22.81
N THR A 705 -15.93 12.47 -23.65
CA THR A 705 -17.12 13.32 -23.80
C THR A 705 -18.17 13.04 -22.70
N PRO A 706 -18.57 14.04 -21.90
CA PRO A 706 -19.68 13.90 -20.96
C PRO A 706 -21.01 13.57 -21.66
N ASN A 707 -21.85 12.74 -21.03
CA ASN A 707 -23.08 12.21 -21.63
C ASN A 707 -24.04 13.29 -22.18
N ASP A 708 -24.12 14.46 -21.54
CA ASP A 708 -24.96 15.57 -21.98
C ASP A 708 -24.48 16.25 -23.28
N ARG A 709 -23.22 16.01 -23.69
CA ARG A 709 -22.57 16.52 -24.91
C ARG A 709 -22.47 15.49 -26.03
N LEU A 710 -22.86 14.25 -25.79
CA LEU A 710 -23.03 13.23 -26.83
C LEU A 710 -24.17 13.64 -27.78
N ARG A 711 -24.00 13.43 -29.08
CA ARG A 711 -24.96 13.84 -30.11
C ARG A 711 -26.02 12.76 -30.34
N ASP A 712 -25.58 11.51 -30.44
CA ASP A 712 -26.38 10.39 -30.92
C ASP A 712 -26.94 9.57 -29.76
N THR A 713 -28.25 9.31 -29.80
CA THR A 713 -29.03 8.57 -28.79
C THR A 713 -29.32 7.11 -29.21
N THR A 714 -28.96 6.70 -30.42
CA THR A 714 -29.24 5.36 -30.95
C THR A 714 -28.04 4.80 -31.70
N ALA A 715 -27.86 3.48 -31.64
CA ALA A 715 -26.81 2.79 -32.39
C ALA A 715 -26.93 2.97 -33.91
N GLU A 716 -28.15 3.18 -34.42
CA GLU A 716 -28.42 3.44 -35.85
C GLU A 716 -27.90 4.83 -36.30
N ALA A 717 -28.05 5.87 -35.48
CA ALA A 717 -27.49 7.19 -35.78
C ALA A 717 -25.96 7.18 -35.78
N VAL A 718 -25.35 6.41 -34.87
CA VAL A 718 -23.91 6.14 -34.87
C VAL A 718 -23.51 5.34 -36.11
N ARG A 719 -24.23 4.26 -36.46
CA ARG A 719 -24.00 3.43 -37.65
C ARG A 719 -23.93 4.26 -38.92
N ALA A 720 -24.91 5.14 -39.13
CA ALA A 720 -24.96 6.04 -40.28
C ALA A 720 -23.76 7.01 -40.32
N SER A 721 -23.38 7.56 -39.16
CA SER A 721 -22.27 8.52 -39.04
C SER A 721 -20.90 7.85 -39.26
N PHE A 722 -20.70 6.67 -38.67
CA PHE A 722 -19.50 5.84 -38.81
C PHE A 722 -19.32 5.40 -40.27
N ALA A 723 -20.41 4.95 -40.91
CA ALA A 723 -20.42 4.59 -42.33
C ALA A 723 -20.09 5.78 -43.24
N ALA A 724 -20.72 6.94 -43.02
CA ALA A 724 -20.47 8.15 -43.83
C ALA A 724 -19.02 8.65 -43.75
N ALA A 725 -18.37 8.50 -42.59
CA ALA A 725 -17.01 8.97 -42.37
C ALA A 725 -15.92 8.02 -42.92
N THR A 726 -16.16 6.72 -42.84
CA THR A 726 -15.15 5.68 -43.12
C THR A 726 -15.36 4.96 -44.45
N GLY A 727 -16.61 4.85 -44.91
CA GLY A 727 -17.01 4.03 -46.06
C GLY A 727 -17.33 2.58 -45.71
N VAL A 728 -17.20 2.15 -44.45
CA VAL A 728 -17.57 0.79 -44.02
C VAL A 728 -19.08 0.69 -43.74
N LEU A 729 -19.64 -0.52 -43.75
CA LEU A 729 -21.05 -0.76 -43.41
C LEU A 729 -21.13 -1.63 -42.14
N PRO A 730 -21.03 -1.03 -40.94
CA PRO A 730 -21.05 -1.78 -39.69
C PRO A 730 -22.47 -2.23 -39.34
N SER A 731 -22.58 -3.33 -38.60
CA SER A 731 -23.77 -3.67 -37.83
C SER A 731 -23.61 -3.09 -36.43
N CYS A 732 -24.51 -2.20 -35.99
CA CYS A 732 -24.39 -1.54 -34.69
C CYS A 732 -25.60 -1.82 -33.79
N THR A 733 -25.35 -2.23 -32.55
CA THR A 733 -26.35 -2.45 -31.51
C THR A 733 -26.11 -1.53 -30.31
N ASP A 734 -27.13 -1.38 -29.46
CA ASP A 734 -27.01 -0.76 -28.13
C ASP A 734 -26.59 -1.85 -27.13
N ASN A 735 -25.66 -1.55 -26.23
CA ASN A 735 -25.29 -2.46 -25.14
C ASN A 735 -26.47 -2.70 -24.18
N GLY A 736 -27.44 -1.79 -24.09
CA GLY A 736 -28.63 -1.89 -23.25
C GLY A 736 -28.36 -1.58 -21.77
N ASP A 737 -27.30 -0.82 -21.45
CA ASP A 737 -27.05 -0.36 -20.10
C ASP A 737 -28.06 0.74 -19.67
N PRO A 738 -28.66 0.68 -18.47
CA PRO A 738 -29.69 1.63 -18.05
C PRO A 738 -29.15 3.00 -17.59
N GLY A 739 -27.83 3.21 -17.50
CA GLY A 739 -27.20 4.44 -17.02
C GLY A 739 -26.15 5.03 -17.96
N MET A 740 -25.20 4.24 -18.44
CA MET A 740 -24.14 4.61 -19.39
C MET A 740 -24.21 3.71 -20.63
N ARG A 741 -25.17 4.03 -21.50
CA ARG A 741 -25.38 3.34 -22.77
C ARG A 741 -24.13 3.43 -23.64
N ARG A 742 -23.81 2.36 -24.37
CA ARG A 742 -22.70 2.30 -25.33
C ARG A 742 -23.17 1.58 -26.58
N PHE A 743 -22.69 2.00 -27.75
CA PHE A 743 -22.92 1.26 -28.98
C PHE A 743 -21.83 0.19 -29.15
N LEU A 744 -22.20 -0.90 -29.82
CA LEU A 744 -21.32 -1.98 -30.21
C LEU A 744 -21.45 -2.14 -31.73
N CYS A 745 -20.45 -1.70 -32.48
CA CYS A 745 -20.42 -1.75 -33.94
C CYS A 745 -19.43 -2.83 -34.41
N THR A 746 -19.93 -3.86 -35.11
CA THR A 746 -19.12 -4.93 -35.70
C THR A 746 -19.10 -4.86 -37.22
N GLY A 747 -18.05 -5.44 -37.81
CA GLY A 747 -17.90 -5.57 -39.25
C GLY A 747 -16.59 -6.26 -39.61
N ARG A 748 -16.23 -6.25 -40.90
CA ARG A 748 -14.93 -6.73 -41.38
C ARG A 748 -14.13 -5.58 -41.97
N ILE A 749 -12.83 -5.61 -41.74
CA ILE A 749 -11.86 -4.66 -42.29
C ILE A 749 -10.70 -5.41 -42.92
N THR A 750 -10.15 -4.84 -44.00
CA THR A 750 -9.04 -5.44 -44.74
C THR A 750 -7.85 -4.50 -44.72
N ALA A 751 -6.73 -4.96 -44.17
CA ALA A 751 -5.43 -4.30 -44.24
C ALA A 751 -4.70 -4.71 -45.51
N ARG A 752 -3.99 -3.77 -46.13
CA ARG A 752 -2.95 -4.10 -47.11
C ARG A 752 -1.71 -4.54 -46.33
N LEU A 753 -1.19 -5.72 -46.64
CA LEU A 753 -0.02 -6.27 -45.95
C LEU A 753 1.26 -5.78 -46.63
N THR A 754 2.21 -5.30 -45.82
CA THR A 754 3.56 -4.91 -46.22
C THR A 754 4.46 -6.13 -46.34
N ASP A 755 4.36 -7.05 -45.38
CA ASP A 755 4.92 -8.40 -45.44
C ASP A 755 3.98 -9.41 -44.77
N ALA A 756 3.30 -10.22 -45.57
CA ALA A 756 2.46 -11.32 -45.09
C ALA A 756 3.25 -12.55 -44.57
N GLY A 757 4.58 -12.55 -44.68
CA GLY A 757 5.48 -13.53 -44.07
C GLY A 757 5.76 -13.26 -42.60
N SER A 758 5.88 -11.99 -42.22
CA SER A 758 6.06 -11.57 -40.82
C SER A 758 4.72 -11.42 -40.11
N ALA A 759 4.47 -12.28 -39.11
CA ALA A 759 3.33 -12.13 -38.21
C ALA A 759 3.35 -10.81 -37.42
N ASP A 760 4.53 -10.24 -37.17
CA ASP A 760 4.68 -8.91 -36.57
C ASP A 760 4.13 -7.82 -37.50
N ARG A 761 4.51 -7.83 -38.78
CA ARG A 761 4.02 -6.86 -39.77
C ARG A 761 2.53 -7.02 -40.03
N VAL A 762 2.01 -8.25 -40.14
CA VAL A 762 0.56 -8.50 -40.29
C VAL A 762 -0.24 -7.89 -39.14
N PHE A 763 0.25 -7.98 -37.90
CA PHE A 763 -0.40 -7.36 -36.75
C PHE A 763 -0.30 -5.83 -36.74
N GLN A 764 0.86 -5.27 -37.11
CA GLN A 764 1.08 -3.83 -37.20
C GLN A 764 0.24 -3.19 -38.32
N ASP A 765 0.24 -3.79 -39.51
CA ASP A 765 -0.54 -3.35 -40.67
C ASP A 765 -2.05 -3.38 -40.37
N MET A 766 -2.55 -4.41 -39.65
CA MET A 766 -3.95 -4.46 -39.23
C MET A 766 -4.28 -3.44 -38.14
N SER A 767 -3.41 -3.26 -37.13
CA SER A 767 -3.61 -2.27 -36.07
C SER A 767 -3.69 -0.86 -36.66
N GLY A 768 -2.67 -0.45 -37.43
CA GLY A 768 -2.65 0.85 -38.11
C GLY A 768 -3.79 1.02 -39.13
N THR A 769 -4.30 -0.07 -39.72
CA THR A 769 -5.51 -0.02 -40.55
C THR A 769 -6.77 0.24 -39.72
N VAL A 770 -6.94 -0.42 -38.57
CA VAL A 770 -8.07 -0.20 -37.65
C VAL A 770 -8.05 1.23 -37.10
N ASP A 771 -6.91 1.67 -36.60
CA ASP A 771 -6.76 3.02 -36.05
C ASP A 771 -7.00 4.08 -37.14
N ARG A 772 -6.32 3.99 -38.28
CA ARG A 772 -6.43 5.00 -39.34
C ARG A 772 -7.77 5.02 -40.07
N PHE A 773 -8.40 3.87 -40.30
CA PHE A 773 -9.63 3.80 -41.12
C PHE A 773 -10.92 3.71 -40.30
N LEU A 774 -10.88 3.24 -39.05
CA LEU A 774 -12.06 3.20 -38.17
C LEU A 774 -12.05 4.30 -37.10
N LEU A 775 -10.91 4.61 -36.47
CA LEU A 775 -10.87 5.56 -35.35
C LEU A 775 -10.62 7.01 -35.79
N ASP A 776 -9.50 7.30 -36.47
CA ASP A 776 -9.15 8.67 -36.93
C ASP A 776 -10.29 9.30 -37.73
N ARG A 777 -10.76 8.56 -38.73
CA ARG A 777 -11.76 9.03 -39.70
C ARG A 777 -13.12 9.23 -39.06
N ALA A 778 -13.48 8.43 -38.06
CA ALA A 778 -14.78 8.51 -37.39
C ALA A 778 -14.82 9.58 -36.29
N ALA A 779 -13.69 9.86 -35.62
CA ALA A 779 -13.64 10.71 -34.43
C ALA A 779 -14.25 12.11 -34.65
N GLY A 780 -14.00 12.73 -35.81
CA GLY A 780 -14.58 14.04 -36.17
C GLY A 780 -16.05 14.00 -36.63
N ALA A 781 -16.64 12.82 -36.86
CA ALA A 781 -17.97 12.68 -37.45
C ALA A 781 -19.12 12.67 -36.44
N SER A 782 -18.84 12.40 -35.15
CA SER A 782 -19.79 12.54 -34.03
C SER A 782 -19.03 12.63 -32.71
N THR A 783 -19.56 13.35 -31.72
CA THR A 783 -18.99 13.32 -30.36
C THR A 783 -19.08 11.94 -29.73
N ASN A 784 -19.98 11.07 -30.19
CA ASN A 784 -20.03 9.66 -29.82
C ASN A 784 -18.89 8.82 -30.42
N LEU A 785 -18.36 9.22 -31.57
CA LEU A 785 -17.28 8.52 -32.27
C LEU A 785 -15.89 8.99 -31.83
N ALA A 786 -15.78 10.16 -31.20
CA ALA A 786 -14.56 10.64 -30.56
C ALA A 786 -14.06 9.66 -29.49
N ASP A 787 -14.95 9.18 -28.61
CA ASP A 787 -14.63 8.22 -27.53
C ASP A 787 -14.82 6.74 -27.94
N MET A 788 -14.86 6.47 -29.25
CA MET A 788 -14.89 5.10 -29.79
C MET A 788 -13.51 4.45 -29.65
N ASN A 789 -13.50 3.19 -29.24
CA ASN A 789 -12.33 2.33 -29.16
C ASN A 789 -12.59 1.07 -30.00
N CYS A 790 -11.60 0.56 -30.73
CA CYS A 790 -11.77 -0.62 -31.59
C CYS A 790 -10.77 -1.75 -31.26
N SER A 791 -11.24 -2.98 -31.36
CA SER A 791 -10.45 -4.22 -31.30
C SER A 791 -10.73 -5.08 -32.55
N PHE A 792 -9.80 -5.97 -32.90
CA PHE A 792 -9.93 -6.90 -34.02
C PHE A 792 -9.51 -8.32 -33.60
N GLY A 793 -9.93 -9.33 -34.36
CA GLY A 793 -9.61 -10.74 -34.11
C GLY A 793 -8.31 -11.21 -34.75
N GLU A 794 -8.22 -12.49 -35.09
CA GLU A 794 -7.15 -12.96 -35.97
C GLU A 794 -7.25 -12.37 -37.39
N VAL A 795 -6.14 -12.36 -38.12
CA VAL A 795 -6.06 -11.80 -39.48
C VAL A 795 -6.01 -12.93 -40.51
N GLU A 796 -7.10 -13.08 -41.27
CA GLU A 796 -7.21 -13.97 -42.42
C GLU A 796 -6.39 -13.42 -43.59
N ILE A 797 -5.14 -13.86 -43.72
CA ILE A 797 -4.25 -13.52 -44.84
C ILE A 797 -4.82 -14.08 -46.16
N TRP A 798 -4.94 -13.25 -47.18
CA TRP A 798 -5.45 -13.64 -48.49
C TRP A 798 -4.50 -14.57 -49.23
N SER A 799 -5.03 -15.38 -50.15
CA SER A 799 -4.26 -16.35 -50.94
C SER A 799 -3.21 -15.70 -51.86
N ASP A 800 -3.40 -14.45 -52.28
CA ASP A 800 -2.41 -13.66 -53.03
C ASP A 800 -1.34 -13.01 -52.15
N ARG A 801 -1.50 -13.11 -50.81
CA ARG A 801 -0.62 -12.58 -49.77
C ARG A 801 -0.42 -11.05 -49.79
N ARG A 802 -1.31 -10.29 -50.45
CA ARG A 802 -1.24 -8.81 -50.54
C ARG A 802 -2.09 -8.08 -49.51
N ALA A 803 -3.07 -8.78 -48.94
CA ALA A 803 -4.00 -8.22 -47.96
C ALA A 803 -4.39 -9.27 -46.91
N GLY A 804 -4.98 -8.82 -45.81
CA GLY A 804 -5.55 -9.68 -44.78
C GLY A 804 -6.80 -9.04 -44.19
N THR A 805 -7.81 -9.85 -43.91
CA THR A 805 -9.11 -9.39 -43.37
C THR A 805 -9.26 -9.82 -41.91
N SER A 806 -9.89 -9.01 -41.07
CA SER A 806 -10.29 -9.39 -39.72
C SER A 806 -11.68 -8.87 -39.37
N ASP A 807 -12.37 -9.58 -38.48
CA ASP A 807 -13.57 -9.10 -37.81
C ASP A 807 -13.18 -8.07 -36.74
N TYR A 808 -13.82 -6.90 -36.73
CA TYR A 808 -13.65 -5.88 -35.70
C TYR A 808 -14.87 -5.74 -34.79
N LEU A 809 -14.62 -5.26 -33.57
CA LEU A 809 -15.62 -4.69 -32.67
C LEU A 809 -15.15 -3.30 -32.25
N CYS A 810 -15.98 -2.29 -32.51
CA CYS A 810 -15.79 -0.92 -32.03
C CYS A 810 -16.87 -0.57 -31.01
N GLU A 811 -16.46 -0.05 -29.86
CA GLU A 811 -17.31 0.32 -28.73
C GLU A 811 -17.11 1.79 -28.35
N GLY A 812 -18.19 2.55 -28.28
CA GLY A 812 -18.19 3.95 -27.86
C GLY A 812 -19.50 4.35 -27.19
N PRO A 813 -19.59 5.55 -26.59
CA PRO A 813 -20.74 5.94 -25.79
C PRO A 813 -21.99 6.29 -26.63
N LEU A 814 -23.16 6.01 -26.07
CA LEU A 814 -24.47 6.47 -26.55
C LEU A 814 -25.07 7.41 -25.51
N ARG A 815 -25.77 8.45 -25.96
CA ARG A 815 -26.45 9.39 -25.07
C ARG A 815 -27.58 8.67 -24.31
N SER A 816 -27.47 8.57 -22.99
CA SER A 816 -28.58 8.21 -22.07
C SER A 816 -29.37 9.44 -21.61
#